data_AF-G2ZRV2-F1
#
_entry.id   AF-G2ZRV2-F1
#
_cell.length_a   1.000
_cell.length_b   1.000
_cell.length_c   1.000
_cell.angle_alpha   90.00
_cell.angle_beta   90.00
_cell.angle_gamma   90.00
#
_symmetry.space_group_name_H-M   'P 1'
#
loop_
_entity.id
_entity.type
_entity.pdbx_description
1 polymer ?
#
loop_
_entity_poly.entity_id
_entity_poly.type
_entity_poly.pdbx_seq_one_letter_code
_entity_poly.pdbx_strand_id
1 'polypeptide(L)'
;MNTTSIQNVLNSGGSVTITTSGAGTQEGNIALNGNITKTAGGHASLALIADGRITTNASSSSHRTISSTSGALDVSMSARATTSASNTNGIGLRYVDISANGGNISATASGAQSATVAALDLENSTWSTTGSGSITLSGVLPSNGNSQGVYLKSTTLTTASGAITVSGTSGGIATITGTNSNGAALFSTANIGVDLAGANTLQSTGGGDITLSGTATGATATWAGSGVTLAGQNTLVTTGALTINGTASNPVSSVYRNQLSTVAIVGSGSSATNLTGGTVSITGTNSVVGNSSSTSNSNAAVKLDGKVNLTATAGPISISGSNTGGDGVWGSGSGAVSMSAPASSSININALSLDSVSGYSGFYIGGGSTLTFGTAAPVSITAQSLVSARRALWNKGGLITPGNLSIVATGGAIADDTTHGGYFQVGGTTSINSSGAGNAITLTNSGNAFNGALSLTAGDTTLASSAPLTLGASTVGGALNLTAPGITQSGAVTVSGTTTLNSGNAAIALTNRGNAFNALTVADAADVNVVNAGALSVTGLASTGDVRLTTLAGDLTSRGNWSVSGGDLTLSAGADSTRGMASGGDVVNQATLAVDAGRTVTVYSGAVDSTVLGGSLAGRAAAGSGNFRYNKQDGDAPGASGIGDGATYIMYRERPTVTVTPTDAANTKVYDGGAANEPALAYTVAGQVNGDSAAQIFTGDLTRATGQNAGSYALALGTLADQLGYQVVLAPNHAFSVTPAPLLVTADNATRAIGQGNPAFSATYTGLVGGQSPQTANLQGALRFFTDASVVSPAGTYTVLPGGLTSNNYRIRYAAGTLSVAPVSLASAMAGSTAGEQPYLGAVVDMQAKARLAGFAAAPDPAEQSETGWRTAATSFNRSAAADQSATGDRPATQK
;
A
#
# COMPACT_ATOMS: atom_id res chain seq x y z
N MET A 1 -39.10 -24.76 71.68
CA MET A 1 -38.24 -24.61 72.88
C MET A 1 -38.21 -23.14 73.30
N ASN A 2 -37.78 -22.82 74.52
CA ASN A 2 -37.46 -21.42 74.88
C ASN A 2 -36.05 -21.06 74.34
N THR A 3 -35.76 -19.77 74.15
CA THR A 3 -34.43 -19.35 73.65
C THR A 3 -33.36 -19.33 74.74
N THR A 4 -33.73 -19.25 76.03
CA THR A 4 -32.78 -19.27 77.15
C THR A 4 -31.96 -20.56 77.20
N SER A 5 -32.61 -21.72 77.07
CA SER A 5 -31.93 -23.02 77.04
C SER A 5 -31.00 -23.17 75.84
N ILE A 6 -31.37 -22.62 74.67
CA ILE A 6 -30.51 -22.57 73.48
C ILE A 6 -29.26 -21.72 73.76
N GLN A 7 -29.46 -20.50 74.26
CA GLN A 7 -28.39 -19.56 74.58
C GLN A 7 -27.43 -20.11 75.65
N ASN A 8 -27.94 -20.82 76.67
CA ASN A 8 -27.09 -21.45 77.69
C ASN A 8 -26.13 -22.50 77.11
N VAL A 9 -26.57 -23.29 76.12
CA VAL A 9 -25.70 -24.27 75.43
C VAL A 9 -24.71 -23.56 74.50
N LEU A 10 -25.16 -22.56 73.71
CA LEU A 10 -24.25 -21.80 72.85
C LEU A 10 -23.18 -21.05 73.67
N ASN A 11 -23.54 -20.52 74.84
CA ASN A 11 -22.64 -19.79 75.74
C ASN A 11 -21.58 -20.67 76.43
N SER A 12 -21.75 -22.00 76.47
CA SER A 12 -20.68 -22.91 76.90
C SER A 12 -19.76 -23.34 75.75
N GLY A 13 -20.01 -22.91 74.52
CA GLY A 13 -19.36 -23.45 73.31
C GLY A 13 -19.97 -24.77 72.82
N GLY A 14 -21.18 -25.12 73.27
CA GLY A 14 -21.90 -26.31 72.82
C GLY A 14 -22.67 -26.09 71.51
N SER A 15 -22.95 -27.17 70.80
CA SER A 15 -23.80 -27.18 69.61
C SER A 15 -25.27 -27.44 69.97
N VAL A 16 -26.19 -26.80 69.24
CA VAL A 16 -27.65 -27.00 69.35
C VAL A 16 -28.20 -27.40 67.98
N THR A 17 -28.73 -28.63 67.88
CA THR A 17 -29.46 -29.09 66.69
C THR A 17 -30.94 -29.25 67.01
N ILE A 18 -31.80 -28.59 66.23
CA ILE A 18 -33.25 -28.66 66.32
C ILE A 18 -33.76 -29.36 65.05
N THR A 19 -34.21 -30.60 65.18
CA THR A 19 -34.75 -31.38 64.06
C THR A 19 -36.23 -31.65 64.26
N THR A 20 -37.04 -31.44 63.22
CA THR A 20 -38.48 -31.74 63.20
C THR A 20 -38.83 -32.65 62.03
N SER A 21 -39.61 -33.69 62.29
CA SER A 21 -40.12 -34.65 61.29
C SER A 21 -41.61 -34.45 61.05
N GLY A 22 -42.06 -34.43 59.79
CA GLY A 22 -43.48 -34.48 59.46
C GLY A 22 -44.05 -35.91 59.51
N ALA A 23 -45.36 -36.02 59.68
CA ALA A 23 -46.10 -37.27 59.54
C ALA A 23 -47.53 -37.00 59.06
N GLY A 24 -47.90 -37.59 57.92
CA GLY A 24 -49.21 -37.40 57.30
C GLY A 24 -49.44 -35.93 56.94
N THR A 25 -50.49 -35.31 57.52
CA THR A 25 -50.88 -33.92 57.27
C THR A 25 -50.23 -32.90 58.20
N GLN A 26 -49.44 -33.33 59.19
CA GLN A 26 -48.69 -32.42 60.07
C GLN A 26 -47.23 -32.31 59.62
N GLU A 27 -46.84 -31.08 59.30
CA GLU A 27 -45.50 -30.73 58.82
C GLU A 27 -44.55 -30.49 59.99
N GLY A 28 -43.31 -30.97 59.89
CA GLY A 28 -42.25 -30.68 60.85
C GLY A 28 -41.72 -29.25 60.71
N ASN A 29 -42.51 -28.24 61.09
CA ASN A 29 -42.20 -26.82 60.95
C ASN A 29 -41.40 -26.23 62.14
N ILE A 30 -40.54 -25.25 61.87
CA ILE A 30 -39.76 -24.47 62.85
C ILE A 30 -40.10 -22.97 62.68
N ALA A 31 -40.37 -22.27 63.78
CA ALA A 31 -40.69 -20.84 63.76
C ALA A 31 -39.75 -20.02 64.66
N LEU A 32 -39.03 -19.06 64.07
CA LEU A 32 -38.08 -18.16 64.73
C LEU A 32 -38.81 -16.95 65.33
N ASN A 33 -39.40 -17.15 66.51
CA ASN A 33 -40.28 -16.17 67.15
C ASN A 33 -39.64 -15.38 68.31
N GLY A 34 -38.32 -15.54 68.55
CA GLY A 34 -37.58 -14.81 69.59
C GLY A 34 -36.07 -14.81 69.32
N ASN A 35 -35.36 -13.91 69.99
CA ASN A 35 -33.93 -13.68 69.77
C ASN A 35 -33.04 -14.73 70.44
N ILE A 36 -31.88 -14.99 69.84
CA ILE A 36 -30.85 -15.95 70.30
C ILE A 36 -29.49 -15.23 70.29
N THR A 37 -28.94 -14.95 71.48
CA THR A 37 -27.66 -14.24 71.65
C THR A 37 -26.62 -15.12 72.34
N LYS A 38 -25.47 -15.33 71.68
CA LYS A 38 -24.28 -15.99 72.23
C LYS A 38 -23.26 -14.93 72.70
N THR A 39 -23.18 -14.70 74.00
CA THR A 39 -22.32 -13.69 74.63
C THR A 39 -21.02 -14.23 75.23
N ALA A 40 -20.89 -15.56 75.38
CA ALA A 40 -19.72 -16.21 75.97
C ALA A 40 -19.34 -17.52 75.24
N GLY A 41 -18.22 -18.14 75.66
CA GLY A 41 -17.77 -19.45 75.19
C GLY A 41 -17.02 -19.43 73.84
N GLY A 42 -16.41 -20.56 73.50
CA GLY A 42 -15.62 -20.73 72.25
C GLY A 42 -16.49 -20.85 70.99
N HIS A 43 -16.02 -21.59 69.99
CA HIS A 43 -16.83 -21.95 68.82
C HIS A 43 -18.13 -22.66 69.24
N ALA A 44 -19.24 -22.40 68.56
CA ALA A 44 -20.51 -23.11 68.74
C ALA A 44 -21.26 -23.25 67.40
N SER A 45 -22.34 -24.03 67.37
CA SER A 45 -23.22 -24.10 66.20
C SER A 45 -24.69 -24.21 66.56
N LEU A 46 -25.55 -23.63 65.72
CA LEU A 46 -27.01 -23.71 65.78
C LEU A 46 -27.51 -24.27 64.44
N ALA A 47 -28.11 -25.46 64.47
CA ALA A 47 -28.68 -26.12 63.30
C ALA A 47 -30.21 -26.24 63.43
N LEU A 48 -30.93 -25.77 62.42
CA LEU A 48 -32.38 -25.84 62.31
C LEU A 48 -32.74 -26.72 61.11
N ILE A 49 -33.32 -27.90 61.35
CA ILE A 49 -33.57 -28.92 60.32
C ILE A 49 -35.06 -29.25 60.31
N ALA A 50 -35.80 -28.60 59.41
CA ALA A 50 -37.22 -28.77 59.23
C ALA A 50 -37.53 -29.73 58.06
N ASP A 51 -38.22 -30.83 58.33
CA ASP A 51 -38.84 -31.64 57.26
C ASP A 51 -39.99 -30.87 56.56
N GLY A 52 -40.63 -29.95 57.28
CA GLY A 52 -41.51 -28.92 56.75
C GLY A 52 -40.74 -27.64 56.38
N ARG A 53 -41.08 -26.53 57.05
CA ARG A 53 -40.63 -25.16 56.75
C ARG A 53 -39.90 -24.50 57.90
N ILE A 54 -39.14 -23.45 57.59
CA ILE A 54 -38.58 -22.50 58.57
C ILE A 54 -39.18 -21.11 58.31
N THR A 55 -39.84 -20.54 59.32
CA THR A 55 -40.55 -19.25 59.25
C THR A 55 -40.22 -18.32 60.42
N THR A 56 -40.77 -17.10 60.44
CA THR A 56 -40.57 -16.09 61.50
C THR A 56 -41.85 -15.27 61.75
N ASN A 57 -41.96 -14.65 62.93
CA ASN A 57 -42.99 -13.65 63.27
C ASN A 57 -42.46 -12.21 63.34
N ALA A 58 -41.31 -11.94 62.71
CA ALA A 58 -40.68 -10.63 62.70
C ALA A 58 -41.44 -9.60 61.84
N SER A 59 -41.17 -8.32 62.08
CA SER A 59 -41.71 -7.19 61.32
C SER A 59 -40.65 -6.09 61.15
N SER A 60 -40.93 -5.11 60.29
CA SER A 60 -40.12 -3.89 60.12
C SER A 60 -39.96 -3.04 61.40
N SER A 61 -40.80 -3.29 62.42
CA SER A 61 -40.72 -2.67 63.75
C SER A 61 -40.17 -3.62 64.83
N SER A 62 -39.92 -4.88 64.49
CA SER A 62 -39.54 -5.94 65.44
C SER A 62 -38.82 -7.08 64.70
N HIS A 63 -37.54 -6.84 64.39
CA HIS A 63 -36.65 -7.86 63.82
C HIS A 63 -36.45 -9.04 64.78
N ARG A 64 -35.95 -10.17 64.26
CA ARG A 64 -35.48 -11.31 65.07
C ARG A 64 -34.00 -11.51 64.85
N THR A 65 -33.24 -11.69 65.94
CA THR A 65 -31.78 -11.76 65.87
C THR A 65 -31.23 -13.12 66.27
N ILE A 66 -30.24 -13.60 65.51
CA ILE A 66 -29.35 -14.70 65.91
C ILE A 66 -27.92 -14.15 65.88
N SER A 67 -27.36 -13.82 67.05
CA SER A 67 -26.09 -13.09 67.13
C SER A 67 -25.07 -13.74 68.06
N SER A 68 -23.80 -13.55 67.74
CA SER A 68 -22.67 -13.84 68.63
C SER A 68 -21.78 -12.63 68.83
N THR A 69 -21.34 -12.41 70.07
CA THR A 69 -20.34 -11.40 70.44
C THR A 69 -19.09 -12.01 71.06
N SER A 70 -18.98 -13.35 71.07
CA SER A 70 -17.87 -14.09 71.68
C SER A 70 -17.76 -15.46 71.00
N GLY A 71 -16.60 -15.75 70.41
CA GLY A 71 -16.39 -16.94 69.59
C GLY A 71 -17.18 -16.91 68.26
N ALA A 72 -16.91 -17.88 67.40
CA ALA A 72 -17.68 -18.12 66.18
C ALA A 72 -18.98 -18.88 66.49
N LEU A 73 -20.03 -18.62 65.70
CA LEU A 73 -21.31 -19.32 65.74
C LEU A 73 -21.72 -19.74 64.33
N ASP A 74 -21.53 -21.00 63.97
CA ASP A 74 -22.11 -21.54 62.73
C ASP A 74 -23.64 -21.55 62.85
N VAL A 75 -24.35 -20.91 61.92
CA VAL A 75 -25.82 -20.92 61.85
C VAL A 75 -26.25 -21.65 60.59
N SER A 76 -26.89 -22.80 60.73
CA SER A 76 -27.38 -23.61 59.61
C SER A 76 -28.90 -23.79 59.66
N MET A 77 -29.54 -23.63 58.51
CA MET A 77 -30.98 -23.77 58.32
C MET A 77 -31.24 -24.68 57.12
N SER A 78 -32.07 -25.69 57.30
CA SER A 78 -32.42 -26.66 56.26
C SER A 78 -33.92 -26.92 56.30
N ALA A 79 -34.59 -26.71 55.17
CA ALA A 79 -36.00 -27.04 54.99
C ALA A 79 -36.18 -28.02 53.83
N ARG A 80 -37.02 -29.04 54.03
CA ARG A 80 -37.30 -30.08 53.01
C ARG A 80 -38.71 -30.02 52.44
N ALA A 81 -39.61 -29.24 53.07
CA ALA A 81 -40.92 -28.84 52.57
C ALA A 81 -41.67 -29.91 51.76
N THR A 82 -41.74 -31.13 52.32
CA THR A 82 -42.13 -32.35 51.60
C THR A 82 -43.62 -32.47 51.25
N THR A 83 -44.42 -31.47 51.65
CA THR A 83 -45.88 -31.43 51.54
C THR A 83 -46.36 -30.48 50.45
N SER A 84 -47.38 -30.88 49.68
CA SER A 84 -47.98 -30.11 48.58
C SER A 84 -48.86 -28.94 49.02
N ALA A 85 -48.56 -28.27 50.14
CA ALA A 85 -49.32 -27.10 50.60
C ALA A 85 -48.92 -25.87 49.79
N SER A 86 -49.89 -25.32 49.03
CA SER A 86 -49.66 -24.26 48.07
C SER A 86 -49.23 -22.94 48.69
N ASN A 87 -48.54 -22.11 47.89
CA ASN A 87 -48.21 -20.70 48.18
C ASN A 87 -47.39 -20.49 49.48
N THR A 88 -46.48 -21.41 49.80
CA THR A 88 -45.61 -21.33 50.98
C THR A 88 -44.14 -21.66 50.65
N ASN A 89 -43.21 -20.94 51.27
CA ASN A 89 -41.76 -21.11 51.08
C ASN A 89 -41.23 -22.32 51.87
N GLY A 90 -40.08 -22.88 51.48
CA GLY A 90 -39.37 -23.83 52.34
C GLY A 90 -38.67 -23.11 53.50
N ILE A 91 -37.91 -22.06 53.18
CA ILE A 91 -37.39 -21.10 54.14
C ILE A 91 -37.98 -19.73 53.78
N GLY A 92 -38.76 -19.14 54.68
CA GLY A 92 -39.37 -17.81 54.51
C GLY A 92 -39.00 -16.91 55.67
N LEU A 93 -37.99 -16.07 55.48
CA LEU A 93 -37.40 -15.23 56.51
C LEU A 93 -37.47 -13.77 56.09
N ARG A 94 -38.07 -12.93 56.93
CA ARG A 94 -38.25 -11.50 56.67
C ARG A 94 -37.91 -10.76 57.94
N TYR A 95 -37.11 -9.69 57.88
CA TYR A 95 -36.65 -8.96 59.07
C TYR A 95 -35.90 -9.86 60.09
N VAL A 96 -35.02 -10.74 59.60
CA VAL A 96 -34.22 -11.68 60.42
C VAL A 96 -32.73 -11.40 60.25
N ASP A 97 -32.10 -10.85 61.27
CA ASP A 97 -30.68 -10.50 61.24
C ASP A 97 -29.83 -11.59 61.90
N ILE A 98 -28.69 -11.89 61.28
CA ILE A 98 -27.75 -12.91 61.75
C ILE A 98 -26.36 -12.30 61.85
N SER A 99 -25.67 -12.55 62.97
CA SER A 99 -24.27 -12.16 63.15
C SER A 99 -23.45 -13.31 63.74
N ALA A 100 -22.67 -13.98 62.89
CA ALA A 100 -22.02 -15.26 63.21
C ALA A 100 -20.57 -15.14 63.75
N ASN A 101 -20.00 -13.91 63.76
CA ASN A 101 -18.71 -13.58 64.38
C ASN A 101 -17.55 -14.55 64.06
N GLY A 102 -17.34 -14.90 62.79
CA GLY A 102 -16.34 -15.88 62.36
C GLY A 102 -16.95 -17.21 61.92
N GLY A 103 -18.17 -17.52 62.36
CA GLY A 103 -18.93 -18.69 61.94
C GLY A 103 -19.56 -18.51 60.55
N ASN A 104 -19.96 -19.62 59.96
CA ASN A 104 -20.63 -19.68 58.68
C ASN A 104 -22.15 -19.50 58.84
N ILE A 105 -22.80 -18.96 57.82
CA ILE A 105 -24.27 -18.84 57.78
C ILE A 105 -24.76 -19.58 56.53
N SER A 106 -25.52 -20.65 56.71
CA SER A 106 -26.06 -21.44 55.59
C SER A 106 -27.57 -21.61 55.68
N ALA A 107 -28.28 -21.41 54.58
CA ALA A 107 -29.70 -21.70 54.49
C ALA A 107 -30.04 -22.45 53.20
N THR A 108 -30.61 -23.64 53.34
CA THR A 108 -30.93 -24.56 52.22
C THR A 108 -32.41 -24.91 52.23
N ALA A 109 -33.15 -24.46 51.23
CA ALA A 109 -34.52 -24.89 50.98
C ALA A 109 -34.57 -25.90 49.82
N SER A 110 -35.23 -27.02 50.05
CA SER A 110 -35.42 -28.09 49.06
C SER A 110 -36.86 -28.61 49.12
N GLY A 111 -37.30 -29.30 48.07
CA GLY A 111 -38.56 -30.05 48.06
C GLY A 111 -39.86 -29.24 47.93
N ALA A 112 -39.82 -27.93 48.19
CA ALA A 112 -41.00 -27.07 48.23
C ALA A 112 -41.83 -27.14 46.93
N GLN A 113 -43.12 -27.50 47.07
CA GLN A 113 -44.08 -27.62 45.96
C GLN A 113 -45.04 -26.43 45.94
N SER A 114 -44.50 -25.23 45.67
CA SER A 114 -45.28 -24.00 45.55
C SER A 114 -45.49 -23.61 44.09
N ALA A 115 -46.71 -23.21 43.75
CA ALA A 115 -47.04 -22.68 42.43
C ALA A 115 -46.57 -21.22 42.21
N THR A 116 -46.36 -20.45 43.29
CA THR A 116 -46.25 -18.97 43.24
C THR A 116 -45.22 -18.30 44.16
N VAL A 117 -44.48 -19.04 45.02
CA VAL A 117 -43.48 -18.43 45.92
C VAL A 117 -42.18 -19.23 45.98
N ALA A 118 -41.07 -18.53 46.25
CA ALA A 118 -39.72 -19.09 46.19
C ALA A 118 -39.45 -20.23 47.19
N ALA A 119 -38.52 -21.14 46.87
CA ALA A 119 -38.09 -22.16 47.84
C ALA A 119 -37.41 -21.49 49.06
N LEU A 120 -36.49 -20.55 48.80
CA LEU A 120 -35.88 -19.70 49.82
C LEU A 120 -36.23 -18.23 49.55
N ASP A 121 -36.90 -17.59 50.50
CA ASP A 121 -37.31 -16.18 50.49
C ASP A 121 -36.64 -15.45 51.67
N LEU A 122 -35.88 -14.39 51.36
CA LEU A 122 -35.17 -13.57 52.33
C LEU A 122 -35.39 -12.06 52.06
N GLU A 123 -36.37 -11.46 52.73
CA GLU A 123 -36.68 -10.02 52.62
C GLU A 123 -36.11 -9.19 53.80
N ASN A 124 -35.62 -7.98 53.51
CA ASN A 124 -35.26 -6.93 54.50
C ASN A 124 -34.43 -7.43 55.70
N SER A 125 -33.43 -8.28 55.44
CA SER A 125 -32.69 -9.03 56.45
C SER A 125 -31.18 -8.80 56.34
N THR A 126 -30.46 -8.75 57.47
CA THR A 126 -29.02 -8.41 57.53
C THR A 126 -28.22 -9.60 58.07
N TRP A 127 -27.52 -10.33 57.20
CA TRP A 127 -26.69 -11.47 57.58
C TRP A 127 -25.21 -11.08 57.48
N SER A 128 -24.46 -11.34 58.55
CA SER A 128 -23.11 -10.79 58.75
C SER A 128 -22.19 -11.80 59.42
N THR A 129 -20.92 -11.84 59.00
CA THR A 129 -19.88 -12.56 59.74
C THR A 129 -18.50 -11.94 59.54
N THR A 130 -17.74 -11.88 60.64
CA THR A 130 -16.35 -11.43 60.68
C THR A 130 -15.40 -12.58 60.32
N GLY A 131 -14.09 -12.33 60.28
CA GLY A 131 -13.09 -13.35 59.97
C GLY A 131 -13.34 -14.10 58.65
N SER A 132 -13.13 -15.42 58.65
CA SER A 132 -13.23 -16.29 57.48
C SER A 132 -14.61 -16.92 57.25
N GLY A 133 -15.63 -16.55 58.04
CA GLY A 133 -16.97 -17.13 57.92
C GLY A 133 -17.60 -16.82 56.56
N SER A 134 -18.25 -17.80 55.94
CA SER A 134 -18.90 -17.67 54.63
C SER A 134 -20.44 -17.68 54.74
N ILE A 135 -21.12 -17.12 53.75
CA ILE A 135 -22.59 -17.11 53.64
C ILE A 135 -23.01 -17.96 52.42
N THR A 136 -23.87 -18.96 52.63
CA THR A 136 -24.32 -19.88 51.57
C THR A 136 -25.84 -20.02 51.56
N LEU A 137 -26.48 -19.56 50.50
CA LEU A 137 -27.92 -19.68 50.28
C LEU A 137 -28.19 -20.70 49.16
N SER A 138 -29.10 -21.64 49.39
CA SER A 138 -29.50 -22.65 48.41
C SER A 138 -31.02 -22.81 48.37
N GLY A 139 -31.60 -22.88 47.17
CA GLY A 139 -33.05 -23.00 46.99
C GLY A 139 -33.40 -23.83 45.75
N VAL A 140 -34.05 -24.98 45.94
CA VAL A 140 -34.38 -25.93 44.86
C VAL A 140 -35.87 -26.27 44.85
N LEU A 141 -36.56 -25.87 43.79
CA LEU A 141 -37.94 -26.26 43.46
C LEU A 141 -37.90 -27.47 42.49
N PRO A 142 -38.32 -28.69 42.88
CA PRO A 142 -38.13 -29.86 42.03
C PRO A 142 -39.03 -29.88 40.78
N SER A 143 -40.34 -29.65 40.93
CA SER A 143 -41.31 -29.74 39.84
C SER A 143 -42.72 -29.31 40.24
N ASN A 144 -43.13 -28.08 39.91
CA ASN A 144 -44.54 -27.66 39.59
C ASN A 144 -44.79 -26.13 39.58
N GLY A 145 -43.80 -25.29 39.91
CA GLY A 145 -44.04 -23.86 40.16
C GLY A 145 -43.69 -22.87 39.03
N ASN A 146 -44.40 -21.74 39.01
CA ASN A 146 -43.93 -20.48 38.40
C ASN A 146 -43.33 -19.64 39.53
N SER A 147 -42.11 -19.99 39.97
CA SER A 147 -41.53 -19.50 41.23
C SER A 147 -40.01 -19.59 41.24
N GLN A 148 -39.38 -18.88 42.17
CA GLN A 148 -37.93 -18.75 42.24
C GLN A 148 -37.23 -19.85 43.07
N GLY A 149 -36.00 -20.21 42.71
CA GLY A 149 -35.15 -21.02 43.58
C GLY A 149 -34.77 -20.25 44.85
N VAL A 150 -34.05 -19.14 44.68
CA VAL A 150 -33.75 -18.17 45.74
C VAL A 150 -34.29 -16.79 45.35
N TYR A 151 -34.99 -16.14 46.28
CA TYR A 151 -35.48 -14.76 46.16
C TYR A 151 -34.90 -13.90 47.30
N LEU A 152 -34.16 -12.85 46.96
CA LEU A 152 -33.61 -11.87 47.90
C LEU A 152 -34.25 -10.50 47.64
N LYS A 153 -34.67 -9.81 48.70
CA LYS A 153 -35.33 -8.50 48.56
C LYS A 153 -34.90 -7.48 49.61
N SER A 154 -34.18 -6.45 49.17
CA SER A 154 -33.60 -5.42 50.07
C SER A 154 -32.78 -6.04 51.23
N THR A 155 -32.09 -7.15 50.94
CA THR A 155 -31.35 -7.97 51.90
C THR A 155 -29.85 -7.66 51.83
N THR A 156 -29.19 -7.67 52.98
CA THR A 156 -27.76 -7.38 53.11
C THR A 156 -27.01 -8.61 53.58
N LEU A 157 -26.06 -9.11 52.79
CA LEU A 157 -25.18 -10.23 53.11
C LEU A 157 -23.74 -9.72 53.17
N THR A 158 -23.07 -9.88 54.30
CA THR A 158 -21.73 -9.31 54.56
C THR A 158 -20.75 -10.32 55.15
N THR A 159 -19.57 -10.42 54.57
CA THR A 159 -18.44 -11.22 55.07
C THR A 159 -17.19 -10.34 55.21
N ALA A 160 -16.29 -10.73 56.12
CA ALA A 160 -14.95 -10.16 56.14
C ALA A 160 -14.11 -10.77 55.01
N SER A 161 -13.60 -12.01 55.14
CA SER A 161 -12.84 -12.69 54.07
C SER A 161 -13.47 -13.98 53.53
N GLY A 162 -14.59 -14.45 54.10
CA GLY A 162 -15.33 -15.59 53.55
C GLY A 162 -16.15 -15.24 52.30
N ALA A 163 -16.58 -16.28 51.59
CA ALA A 163 -17.34 -16.16 50.34
C ALA A 163 -18.84 -15.93 50.57
N ILE A 164 -19.54 -15.41 49.56
CA ILE A 164 -21.00 -15.33 49.50
C ILE A 164 -21.48 -16.12 48.28
N THR A 165 -22.12 -17.26 48.51
CA THR A 165 -22.65 -18.14 47.47
C THR A 165 -24.18 -18.16 47.50
N VAL A 166 -24.83 -17.91 46.36
CA VAL A 166 -26.29 -17.99 46.21
C VAL A 166 -26.60 -18.91 45.03
N SER A 167 -27.19 -20.07 45.31
CA SER A 167 -27.45 -21.13 44.34
C SER A 167 -28.94 -21.47 44.25
N GLY A 168 -29.56 -21.25 43.11
CA GLY A 168 -31.01 -21.37 42.97
C GLY A 168 -31.43 -22.18 41.74
N THR A 169 -32.35 -23.13 41.91
CA THR A 169 -32.91 -23.94 40.83
C THR A 169 -34.44 -23.89 40.84
N SER A 170 -35.02 -23.47 39.72
CA SER A 170 -36.47 -23.43 39.49
C SER A 170 -36.88 -24.42 38.38
N GLY A 171 -38.02 -25.11 38.58
CA GLY A 171 -38.52 -26.11 37.64
C GLY A 171 -40.03 -26.35 37.77
N GLY A 172 -40.72 -26.46 36.64
CA GLY A 172 -42.16 -26.68 36.64
C GLY A 172 -42.82 -26.88 35.28
N ILE A 173 -43.88 -27.71 35.30
CA ILE A 173 -44.86 -27.85 34.22
C ILE A 173 -46.00 -26.86 34.50
N ALA A 174 -45.75 -25.57 34.31
CA ALA A 174 -46.72 -24.51 34.59
C ALA A 174 -47.74 -24.39 33.44
N THR A 175 -48.76 -25.25 33.42
CA THR A 175 -49.84 -25.22 32.42
C THR A 175 -50.75 -24.00 32.64
N ILE A 176 -50.41 -22.86 32.04
CA ILE A 176 -51.18 -21.63 32.21
C ILE A 176 -52.42 -21.64 31.32
N THR A 177 -53.56 -21.99 31.91
CA THR A 177 -54.89 -21.89 31.30
C THR A 177 -55.47 -20.49 31.52
N GLY A 178 -55.19 -19.56 30.61
CA GLY A 178 -55.83 -18.24 30.63
C GLY A 178 -55.30 -17.28 29.57
N THR A 179 -56.11 -16.28 29.24
CA THR A 179 -55.77 -15.18 28.31
C THR A 179 -55.93 -13.83 28.99
N ASN A 180 -55.14 -12.85 28.57
CA ASN A 180 -55.34 -11.45 28.94
C ASN A 180 -56.57 -10.84 28.24
N SER A 181 -56.88 -9.58 28.55
CA SER A 181 -58.02 -8.82 27.99
C SER A 181 -58.05 -8.72 26.46
N ASN A 182 -56.92 -9.01 25.80
CA ASN A 182 -56.76 -8.93 24.34
C ASN A 182 -56.72 -10.34 23.69
N GLY A 183 -57.07 -11.39 24.43
CA GLY A 183 -57.09 -12.77 23.96
C GLY A 183 -55.72 -13.45 23.84
N ALA A 184 -54.63 -12.80 24.25
CA ALA A 184 -53.30 -13.41 24.24
C ALA A 184 -53.07 -14.24 25.51
N ALA A 185 -52.48 -15.45 25.37
CA ALA A 185 -52.20 -16.34 26.50
C ALA A 185 -51.38 -15.64 27.61
N LEU A 186 -51.69 -15.96 28.86
CA LEU A 186 -50.91 -15.51 30.03
C LEU A 186 -49.57 -16.27 30.10
N PHE A 187 -48.52 -15.62 30.57
CA PHE A 187 -47.14 -16.14 30.56
C PHE A 187 -46.62 -16.45 31.97
N SER A 188 -45.71 -17.42 32.05
CA SER A 188 -45.01 -17.82 33.28
C SER A 188 -43.89 -16.81 33.54
N THR A 189 -44.08 -15.85 34.45
CA THR A 189 -43.18 -14.69 34.60
C THR A 189 -42.15 -14.78 35.73
N ALA A 190 -42.16 -15.84 36.55
CA ALA A 190 -41.42 -15.92 37.81
C ALA A 190 -40.60 -17.22 38.00
N ASN A 191 -40.41 -18.03 36.95
CA ASN A 191 -39.52 -19.18 36.97
C ASN A 191 -38.06 -18.70 36.87
N ILE A 192 -37.44 -18.36 38.00
CA ILE A 192 -36.10 -17.77 38.07
C ILE A 192 -35.22 -18.59 39.02
N GLY A 193 -34.00 -18.94 38.62
CA GLY A 193 -33.06 -19.63 39.51
C GLY A 193 -32.74 -18.80 40.76
N VAL A 194 -32.11 -17.63 40.55
CA VAL A 194 -31.78 -16.65 41.59
C VAL A 194 -32.32 -15.27 41.21
N ASP A 195 -33.12 -14.65 42.07
CA ASP A 195 -33.79 -13.37 41.83
C ASP A 195 -33.46 -12.36 42.95
N LEU A 196 -32.77 -11.28 42.60
CA LEU A 196 -32.40 -10.18 43.49
C LEU A 196 -33.28 -8.96 43.19
N ALA A 197 -34.38 -8.82 43.91
CA ALA A 197 -35.34 -7.73 43.77
C ALA A 197 -35.00 -6.54 44.71
N GLY A 198 -35.15 -5.31 44.22
CA GLY A 198 -34.83 -4.13 45.02
C GLY A 198 -33.34 -3.99 45.35
N ALA A 199 -33.02 -3.27 46.43
CA ALA A 199 -31.66 -2.86 46.76
C ALA A 199 -30.94 -3.86 47.67
N ASN A 200 -30.54 -5.03 47.14
CA ASN A 200 -29.72 -5.97 47.90
C ASN A 200 -28.24 -5.56 47.90
N THR A 201 -27.55 -5.79 49.01
CA THR A 201 -26.11 -5.55 49.16
C THR A 201 -25.40 -6.85 49.52
N LEU A 202 -24.49 -7.30 48.66
CA LEU A 202 -23.66 -8.49 48.87
C LEU A 202 -22.20 -8.05 48.89
N GLN A 203 -21.51 -8.21 50.02
CA GLN A 203 -20.17 -7.65 50.19
C GLN A 203 -19.21 -8.59 50.92
N SER A 204 -18.03 -8.84 50.33
CA SER A 204 -16.86 -9.41 51.00
C SER A 204 -15.72 -8.41 50.96
N THR A 205 -15.17 -8.05 52.12
CA THR A 205 -14.23 -6.92 52.25
C THR A 205 -12.75 -7.32 52.14
N GLY A 206 -12.44 -8.60 52.31
CA GLY A 206 -11.10 -9.17 52.45
C GLY A 206 -10.80 -10.33 51.49
N GLY A 207 -11.39 -10.32 50.30
CA GLY A 207 -11.00 -11.21 49.19
C GLY A 207 -11.85 -12.46 48.97
N GLY A 208 -12.97 -12.64 49.68
CA GLY A 208 -13.85 -13.79 49.48
C GLY A 208 -14.77 -13.64 48.27
N ASP A 209 -14.88 -14.69 47.46
CA ASP A 209 -15.65 -14.66 46.20
C ASP A 209 -17.16 -14.39 46.42
N ILE A 210 -17.79 -13.76 45.45
CA ILE A 210 -19.26 -13.63 45.37
C ILE A 210 -19.73 -14.43 44.15
N THR A 211 -20.51 -15.48 44.37
CA THR A 211 -21.04 -16.35 43.31
C THR A 211 -22.56 -16.41 43.34
N LEU A 212 -23.19 -15.98 42.24
CA LEU A 212 -24.59 -16.27 41.95
C LEU A 212 -24.65 -17.39 40.90
N SER A 213 -25.37 -18.47 41.18
CA SER A 213 -25.57 -19.58 40.23
C SER A 213 -27.04 -19.96 40.16
N GLY A 214 -27.66 -19.76 39.00
CA GLY A 214 -29.10 -19.88 38.82
C GLY A 214 -29.48 -20.72 37.60
N THR A 215 -30.39 -21.67 37.81
CA THR A 215 -30.86 -22.61 36.78
C THR A 215 -32.39 -22.56 36.70
N ALA A 216 -32.94 -22.21 35.54
CA ALA A 216 -34.37 -22.24 35.29
C ALA A 216 -34.73 -23.27 34.21
N THR A 217 -35.66 -24.16 34.55
CA THR A 217 -36.14 -25.23 33.66
C THR A 217 -37.64 -25.11 33.38
N GLY A 218 -37.99 -25.24 32.11
CA GLY A 218 -39.37 -25.28 31.61
C GLY A 218 -39.71 -26.62 30.97
N ALA A 219 -41.00 -26.92 30.90
CA ALA A 219 -41.53 -28.15 30.29
C ALA A 219 -42.88 -27.91 29.59
N THR A 220 -43.08 -26.70 29.05
CA THR A 220 -44.37 -26.22 28.54
C THR A 220 -44.23 -25.45 27.23
N ALA A 221 -45.28 -25.48 26.41
CA ALA A 221 -45.34 -24.81 25.10
C ALA A 221 -45.14 -23.28 25.18
N THR A 222 -45.54 -22.67 26.29
CA THR A 222 -45.28 -21.27 26.66
C THR A 222 -44.52 -21.24 27.99
N TRP A 223 -43.40 -20.49 28.03
CA TRP A 223 -42.52 -20.40 29.19
C TRP A 223 -41.66 -19.15 29.11
N ALA A 224 -41.45 -18.48 30.23
CA ALA A 224 -40.37 -17.53 30.39
C ALA A 224 -39.63 -17.83 31.70
N GLY A 225 -38.30 -17.92 31.62
CA GLY A 225 -37.48 -18.16 32.80
C GLY A 225 -36.07 -17.64 32.62
N SER A 226 -35.45 -17.33 33.75
CA SER A 226 -34.12 -16.70 33.86
C SER A 226 -33.27 -17.53 34.80
N GLY A 227 -32.00 -17.75 34.49
CA GLY A 227 -31.07 -18.32 35.46
C GLY A 227 -30.88 -17.36 36.63
N VAL A 228 -30.40 -16.15 36.34
CA VAL A 228 -30.13 -15.13 37.37
C VAL A 228 -30.70 -13.76 36.96
N THR A 229 -31.49 -13.14 37.84
CA THR A 229 -32.06 -11.80 37.65
C THR A 229 -31.59 -10.85 38.75
N LEU A 230 -31.05 -9.69 38.37
CA LEU A 230 -30.74 -8.56 39.27
C LEU A 230 -31.53 -7.33 38.82
N ALA A 231 -32.42 -6.85 39.68
CA ALA A 231 -33.08 -5.56 39.52
C ALA A 231 -32.13 -4.36 39.80
N GLY A 232 -32.65 -3.14 39.65
CA GLY A 232 -31.90 -1.91 39.90
C GLY A 232 -31.61 -1.69 41.38
N GLN A 233 -30.51 -0.98 41.68
CA GLN A 233 -29.96 -0.70 43.03
C GLN A 233 -29.23 -1.87 43.70
N ASN A 234 -29.20 -3.07 43.10
CA ASN A 234 -28.36 -4.16 43.60
C ASN A 234 -26.87 -3.78 43.55
N THR A 235 -26.15 -4.09 44.63
CA THR A 235 -24.73 -3.77 44.79
C THR A 235 -23.97 -5.01 45.27
N LEU A 236 -23.12 -5.57 44.40
CA LEU A 236 -22.23 -6.70 44.70
C LEU A 236 -20.79 -6.18 44.70
N VAL A 237 -20.06 -6.34 45.80
CA VAL A 237 -18.70 -5.80 45.96
C VAL A 237 -17.78 -6.81 46.63
N THR A 238 -16.76 -7.26 45.92
CA THR A 238 -15.64 -8.03 46.49
C THR A 238 -14.30 -7.66 45.84
N THR A 239 -13.21 -7.96 46.54
CA THR A 239 -11.85 -7.99 46.00
C THR A 239 -11.44 -9.39 45.49
N GLY A 240 -12.23 -10.43 45.79
CA GLY A 240 -12.16 -11.77 45.18
C GLY A 240 -12.90 -11.83 43.84
N ALA A 241 -13.17 -13.02 43.32
CA ALA A 241 -13.92 -13.18 42.07
C ALA A 241 -15.42 -12.88 42.26
N LEU A 242 -15.98 -12.10 41.33
CA LEU A 242 -17.43 -11.94 41.18
C LEU A 242 -17.90 -12.78 39.98
N THR A 243 -18.71 -13.81 40.25
CA THR A 243 -19.20 -14.76 39.24
C THR A 243 -20.72 -14.81 39.22
N ILE A 244 -21.32 -14.66 38.03
CA ILE A 244 -22.76 -14.76 37.80
C ILE A 244 -23.01 -15.78 36.68
N ASN A 245 -23.56 -16.95 37.03
CA ASN A 245 -23.83 -18.05 36.11
C ASN A 245 -25.34 -18.29 36.00
N GLY A 246 -25.92 -18.02 34.84
CA GLY A 246 -27.31 -18.34 34.51
C GLY A 246 -27.42 -19.47 33.50
N THR A 247 -28.34 -20.41 33.73
CA THR A 247 -28.76 -21.40 32.72
C THR A 247 -30.29 -21.40 32.55
N ALA A 248 -30.72 -21.52 31.30
CA ALA A 248 -32.12 -21.65 30.90
C ALA A 248 -32.29 -22.84 29.95
N SER A 249 -33.39 -23.58 30.08
CA SER A 249 -33.70 -24.70 29.19
C SER A 249 -35.19 -25.03 29.18
N ASN A 250 -35.79 -25.18 28.00
CA ASN A 250 -37.13 -25.73 27.85
C ASN A 250 -37.23 -26.65 26.62
N PRO A 251 -37.05 -27.98 26.79
CA PRO A 251 -37.10 -28.95 25.69
C PRO A 251 -38.50 -29.18 25.08
N VAL A 252 -39.55 -28.57 25.62
CA VAL A 252 -40.96 -28.83 25.22
C VAL A 252 -41.64 -27.57 24.64
N SER A 253 -40.91 -26.46 24.50
CA SER A 253 -41.47 -25.24 23.92
C SER A 253 -41.84 -25.41 22.44
N SER A 254 -42.98 -24.86 22.04
CA SER A 254 -43.43 -24.81 20.65
C SER A 254 -43.82 -23.40 20.17
N VAL A 255 -43.85 -22.40 21.07
CA VAL A 255 -44.20 -21.00 20.76
C VAL A 255 -43.33 -20.03 21.58
N TYR A 256 -42.36 -19.38 20.93
CA TYR A 256 -41.26 -18.63 21.56
C TYR A 256 -41.57 -17.14 21.72
N ARG A 257 -42.74 -16.78 22.26
CA ARG A 257 -43.03 -15.38 22.61
C ARG A 257 -42.69 -15.10 24.08
N ASN A 258 -41.87 -14.08 24.29
CA ASN A 258 -41.56 -13.46 25.58
C ASN A 258 -40.71 -14.31 26.56
N GLN A 259 -39.70 -15.06 26.09
CA GLN A 259 -38.73 -15.67 27.00
C GLN A 259 -37.96 -14.57 27.77
N LEU A 260 -37.62 -14.80 29.05
CA LEU A 260 -36.71 -13.94 29.79
C LEU A 260 -35.26 -14.15 29.32
N SER A 261 -34.37 -13.21 29.65
CA SER A 261 -32.93 -13.38 29.41
C SER A 261 -32.31 -14.31 30.46
N THR A 262 -31.28 -15.07 30.09
CA THR A 262 -30.76 -16.15 30.97
C THR A 262 -29.94 -15.62 32.16
N VAL A 263 -29.19 -14.55 31.93
CA VAL A 263 -28.77 -13.61 32.97
C VAL A 263 -29.36 -12.25 32.61
N ALA A 264 -30.11 -11.64 33.52
CA ALA A 264 -30.73 -10.33 33.35
C ALA A 264 -30.22 -9.37 34.44
N ILE A 265 -29.36 -8.42 34.08
CA ILE A 265 -28.84 -7.38 34.97
C ILE A 265 -29.44 -6.06 34.51
N VAL A 266 -30.42 -5.55 35.27
CA VAL A 266 -31.32 -4.48 34.84
C VAL A 266 -31.30 -3.34 35.85
N GLY A 267 -30.62 -2.25 35.51
CA GLY A 267 -30.76 -0.97 36.21
C GLY A 267 -31.96 -0.16 35.72
N SER A 268 -32.03 1.10 36.12
CA SER A 268 -32.93 2.12 35.56
C SER A 268 -32.13 3.37 35.20
N GLY A 269 -32.75 4.37 34.55
CA GLY A 269 -32.07 5.65 34.25
C GLY A 269 -31.56 6.39 35.51
N SER A 270 -32.23 6.22 36.66
CA SER A 270 -31.84 6.81 37.94
C SER A 270 -31.03 5.87 38.85
N SER A 271 -31.22 4.56 38.73
CA SER A 271 -30.68 3.56 39.66
C SER A 271 -29.71 2.60 38.95
N ALA A 272 -28.43 2.69 39.30
CA ALA A 272 -27.44 1.74 38.82
C ALA A 272 -27.55 0.37 39.50
N THR A 273 -27.21 -0.69 38.78
CA THR A 273 -26.78 -1.97 39.36
C THR A 273 -25.25 -2.01 39.32
N ASN A 274 -24.60 -2.18 40.47
CA ASN A 274 -23.16 -2.02 40.64
C ASN A 274 -22.52 -3.37 40.96
N LEU A 275 -21.62 -3.84 40.09
CA LEU A 275 -20.97 -5.14 40.16
C LEU A 275 -19.46 -4.95 40.17
N THR A 276 -18.83 -5.14 41.33
CA THR A 276 -17.38 -4.96 41.56
C THR A 276 -16.74 -6.25 42.05
N GLY A 277 -15.68 -6.69 41.36
CA GLY A 277 -14.86 -7.84 41.73
C GLY A 277 -13.36 -7.55 41.59
N GLY A 278 -12.51 -8.46 42.07
CA GLY A 278 -11.13 -8.62 41.59
C GLY A 278 -11.13 -8.99 40.11
N THR A 279 -11.94 -9.99 39.75
CA THR A 279 -12.36 -10.34 38.39
C THR A 279 -13.88 -10.33 38.30
N VAL A 280 -14.45 -10.12 37.11
CA VAL A 280 -15.90 -10.22 36.89
C VAL A 280 -16.18 -11.22 35.77
N SER A 281 -16.96 -12.26 36.07
CA SER A 281 -17.39 -13.29 35.11
C SER A 281 -18.91 -13.36 35.06
N ILE A 282 -19.50 -13.22 33.87
CA ILE A 282 -20.95 -13.30 33.65
C ILE A 282 -21.22 -14.28 32.52
N THR A 283 -21.75 -15.46 32.85
CA THR A 283 -22.07 -16.52 31.89
C THR A 283 -23.56 -16.77 31.82
N GLY A 284 -24.14 -16.70 30.62
CA GLY A 284 -25.51 -17.07 30.34
C GLY A 284 -25.59 -18.14 29.27
N THR A 285 -26.36 -19.21 29.50
CA THR A 285 -26.54 -20.30 28.53
C THR A 285 -27.99 -20.74 28.43
N ASN A 286 -28.64 -20.44 27.30
CA ASN A 286 -29.95 -20.97 26.93
C ASN A 286 -29.75 -22.17 26.00
N SER A 287 -29.87 -23.39 26.53
CA SER A 287 -29.34 -24.60 25.87
C SER A 287 -30.36 -25.42 25.09
N VAL A 288 -31.67 -25.26 25.34
CA VAL A 288 -32.70 -25.99 24.60
C VAL A 288 -33.92 -25.11 24.35
N VAL A 289 -34.24 -24.94 23.08
CA VAL A 289 -35.42 -24.28 22.51
C VAL A 289 -35.93 -25.21 21.40
N GLY A 290 -37.26 -25.34 21.27
CA GLY A 290 -37.90 -26.24 20.31
C GLY A 290 -37.89 -25.74 18.86
N ASN A 291 -38.83 -26.23 18.05
CA ASN A 291 -38.97 -25.91 16.63
C ASN A 291 -39.33 -24.42 16.31
N SER A 292 -38.33 -23.55 16.40
CA SER A 292 -37.92 -22.50 15.44
C SER A 292 -38.86 -21.38 14.94
N SER A 293 -40.19 -21.47 15.07
CA SER A 293 -41.13 -20.73 14.21
C SER A 293 -41.67 -19.38 14.71
N SER A 294 -41.06 -18.73 15.71
CA SER A 294 -41.55 -17.40 16.16
C SER A 294 -40.51 -16.51 16.84
N THR A 295 -40.57 -15.21 16.57
CA THR A 295 -39.67 -14.21 17.13
C THR A 295 -40.04 -13.75 18.55
N SER A 296 -39.14 -13.97 19.51
CA SER A 296 -39.02 -13.15 20.72
C SER A 296 -38.11 -11.95 20.42
N ASN A 297 -38.47 -10.71 20.78
CA ASN A 297 -37.70 -9.52 20.40
C ASN A 297 -36.91 -8.88 21.56
N SER A 298 -36.62 -9.64 22.64
CA SER A 298 -35.96 -9.08 23.84
C SER A 298 -35.24 -10.10 24.75
N ASN A 299 -34.96 -11.32 24.30
CA ASN A 299 -34.25 -12.34 25.08
C ASN A 299 -32.78 -12.47 24.63
N ALA A 300 -31.85 -12.29 25.57
CA ALA A 300 -30.44 -12.61 25.39
C ALA A 300 -29.99 -13.69 26.38
N ALA A 301 -28.87 -14.38 26.10
CA ALA A 301 -28.26 -15.23 27.10
C ALA A 301 -27.67 -14.38 28.25
N VAL A 302 -27.00 -13.25 27.94
CA VAL A 302 -26.72 -12.19 28.93
C VAL A 302 -27.34 -10.88 28.45
N LYS A 303 -28.19 -10.28 29.28
CA LYS A 303 -28.77 -8.95 29.03
C LYS A 303 -28.32 -7.96 30.10
N LEU A 304 -27.70 -6.87 29.65
CA LEU A 304 -27.38 -5.68 30.44
C LEU A 304 -28.34 -4.56 29.99
N ASP A 305 -29.09 -3.97 30.92
CA ASP A 305 -30.15 -3.00 30.60
C ASP A 305 -30.26 -1.90 31.66
N GLY A 306 -30.81 -0.74 31.28
CA GLY A 306 -30.77 0.47 32.11
C GLY A 306 -29.33 0.86 32.44
N LYS A 307 -29.10 1.35 33.67
CA LYS A 307 -27.77 1.74 34.13
C LYS A 307 -27.07 0.57 34.83
N VAL A 308 -25.98 0.06 34.25
CA VAL A 308 -25.18 -1.04 34.83
C VAL A 308 -23.71 -0.65 34.86
N ASN A 309 -23.04 -0.90 35.99
CA ASN A 309 -21.62 -0.63 36.16
C ASN A 309 -20.88 -1.93 36.52
N LEU A 310 -19.96 -2.37 35.64
CA LEU A 310 -19.10 -3.52 35.86
C LEU A 310 -17.66 -3.06 36.14
N THR A 311 -17.08 -3.44 37.28
CA THR A 311 -15.70 -3.08 37.65
C THR A 311 -14.91 -4.32 38.04
N ALA A 312 -13.87 -4.64 37.27
CA ALA A 312 -12.80 -5.52 37.72
C ALA A 312 -11.66 -4.67 38.29
N THR A 313 -11.16 -5.04 39.47
CA THR A 313 -10.15 -4.26 40.22
C THR A 313 -8.72 -4.80 40.07
N ALA A 314 -8.56 -6.05 39.61
CA ALA A 314 -7.25 -6.70 39.47
C ALA A 314 -7.08 -7.50 38.17
N GLY A 315 -8.13 -8.18 37.68
CA GLY A 315 -8.11 -9.00 36.49
C GLY A 315 -9.22 -8.66 35.48
N PRO A 316 -9.65 -9.61 34.64
CA PRO A 316 -10.51 -9.30 33.49
C PRO A 316 -11.99 -9.13 33.85
N ILE A 317 -12.71 -8.49 32.93
CA ILE A 317 -14.16 -8.68 32.77
C ILE A 317 -14.36 -9.67 31.63
N SER A 318 -15.12 -10.74 31.88
CA SER A 318 -15.48 -11.75 30.89
C SER A 318 -16.99 -11.97 30.87
N ILE A 319 -17.60 -11.79 29.70
CA ILE A 319 -19.04 -11.99 29.48
C ILE A 319 -19.21 -13.04 28.38
N SER A 320 -19.92 -14.13 28.68
CA SER A 320 -20.16 -15.21 27.73
C SER A 320 -21.65 -15.53 27.65
N GLY A 321 -22.28 -15.23 26.51
CA GLY A 321 -23.69 -15.52 26.26
C GLY A 321 -23.87 -16.48 25.08
N SER A 322 -24.51 -17.62 25.31
CA SER A 322 -24.84 -18.62 24.28
C SER A 322 -26.34 -18.90 24.26
N ASN A 323 -27.02 -18.64 23.13
CA ASN A 323 -28.48 -18.63 23.06
C ASN A 323 -29.03 -19.33 21.82
N THR A 324 -29.82 -20.40 21.99
CA THR A 324 -30.44 -21.16 20.88
C THR A 324 -31.76 -20.57 20.35
N GLY A 325 -32.21 -19.42 20.86
CA GLY A 325 -33.51 -18.82 20.48
C GLY A 325 -33.62 -17.32 20.69
N GLY A 326 -32.52 -16.57 20.60
CA GLY A 326 -32.44 -15.13 20.84
C GLY A 326 -31.00 -14.61 20.69
N ASP A 327 -30.75 -13.36 21.06
CA ASP A 327 -29.41 -12.77 20.96
C ASP A 327 -28.40 -13.45 21.92
N GLY A 328 -27.11 -13.46 21.59
CA GLY A 328 -26.07 -14.00 22.47
C GLY A 328 -25.87 -13.11 23.71
N VAL A 329 -25.40 -11.88 23.49
CA VAL A 329 -25.24 -10.86 24.53
C VAL A 329 -25.87 -9.54 24.07
N TRP A 330 -26.73 -8.96 24.90
CA TRP A 330 -27.29 -7.62 24.73
C TRP A 330 -26.57 -6.65 25.69
N GLY A 331 -25.75 -5.77 25.14
CA GLY A 331 -24.81 -4.92 25.89
C GLY A 331 -25.38 -3.66 26.52
N SER A 332 -26.50 -3.13 26.00
CA SER A 332 -27.30 -2.06 26.62
C SER A 332 -28.67 -1.94 25.95
N GLY A 333 -29.76 -1.86 26.72
CA GLY A 333 -31.13 -1.77 26.17
C GLY A 333 -31.73 -0.37 26.16
N SER A 334 -31.77 0.26 27.33
CA SER A 334 -32.49 1.51 27.63
C SER A 334 -31.69 2.50 28.50
N GLY A 335 -30.39 2.30 28.64
CA GLY A 335 -29.52 3.12 29.48
C GLY A 335 -28.03 2.83 29.29
N ALA A 336 -27.19 3.62 29.95
CA ALA A 336 -25.74 3.53 29.80
C ALA A 336 -25.16 2.36 30.62
N VAL A 337 -24.41 1.50 29.95
CA VAL A 337 -23.66 0.39 30.57
C VAL A 337 -22.18 0.73 30.55
N SER A 338 -21.54 0.66 31.72
CA SER A 338 -20.11 0.95 31.86
C SER A 338 -19.33 -0.29 32.28
N MET A 339 -18.12 -0.44 31.72
CA MET A 339 -17.20 -1.54 32.03
C MET A 339 -15.79 -0.98 32.28
N SER A 340 -15.17 -1.38 33.38
CA SER A 340 -13.86 -0.86 33.81
C SER A 340 -12.96 -2.01 34.28
N ALA A 341 -11.75 -2.09 33.75
CA ALA A 341 -10.73 -3.09 34.12
C ALA A 341 -9.33 -2.46 34.09
N PRO A 342 -8.31 -3.04 34.77
CA PRO A 342 -6.95 -2.52 34.69
C PRO A 342 -6.44 -2.53 33.24
N ALA A 343 -5.64 -1.53 32.85
CA ALA A 343 -5.13 -1.43 31.48
C ALA A 343 -4.20 -2.59 31.07
N SER A 344 -3.63 -3.30 32.05
CA SER A 344 -2.86 -4.55 31.89
C SER A 344 -3.73 -5.81 31.77
N SER A 345 -5.06 -5.66 31.76
CA SER A 345 -6.05 -6.74 31.72
C SER A 345 -6.77 -6.78 30.37
N SER A 346 -7.99 -7.34 30.32
CA SER A 346 -8.83 -7.37 29.12
C SER A 346 -10.32 -7.32 29.48
N ILE A 347 -11.13 -6.84 28.53
CA ILE A 347 -12.59 -6.92 28.60
C ILE A 347 -13.06 -7.77 27.42
N ASN A 348 -13.54 -8.98 27.72
CA ASN A 348 -13.84 -10.00 26.73
C ASN A 348 -15.35 -10.26 26.68
N ILE A 349 -15.94 -10.18 25.49
CA ILE A 349 -17.35 -10.47 25.22
C ILE A 349 -17.41 -11.58 24.19
N ASN A 350 -17.99 -12.73 24.56
CA ASN A 350 -18.25 -13.86 23.67
C ASN A 350 -19.77 -14.05 23.53
N ALA A 351 -20.29 -13.90 22.33
CA ALA A 351 -21.71 -13.64 22.11
C ALA A 351 -22.27 -14.47 20.94
N LEU A 352 -22.86 -15.63 21.26
CA LEU A 352 -23.23 -16.67 20.32
C LEU A 352 -24.76 -16.79 20.18
N SER A 353 -25.30 -16.32 19.05
CA SER A 353 -26.66 -16.65 18.62
C SER A 353 -26.64 -17.96 17.83
N LEU A 354 -27.16 -19.02 18.46
CA LEU A 354 -27.24 -20.38 17.94
C LEU A 354 -28.64 -20.72 17.37
N ASP A 355 -29.54 -19.74 17.24
CA ASP A 355 -30.75 -19.88 16.44
C ASP A 355 -30.39 -19.86 14.94
N SER A 356 -30.81 -20.91 14.23
CA SER A 356 -30.58 -21.13 12.80
C SER A 356 -31.77 -20.74 11.91
N VAL A 357 -32.86 -20.17 12.46
CA VAL A 357 -34.11 -19.95 11.72
C VAL A 357 -34.70 -18.55 11.86
N SER A 358 -34.94 -18.02 13.06
CA SER A 358 -35.48 -16.65 13.21
C SER A 358 -34.38 -15.59 13.03
N GLY A 359 -33.15 -15.94 13.41
CA GLY A 359 -31.90 -15.28 13.11
C GLY A 359 -31.69 -14.02 13.96
N TYR A 360 -30.91 -14.18 15.04
CA TYR A 360 -30.58 -13.13 16.00
C TYR A 360 -29.15 -12.62 15.86
N SER A 361 -28.82 -11.59 16.64
CA SER A 361 -27.46 -11.05 16.72
C SER A 361 -26.65 -11.87 17.72
N GLY A 362 -25.38 -12.13 17.39
CA GLY A 362 -24.43 -12.59 18.41
C GLY A 362 -24.31 -11.53 19.50
N PHE A 363 -23.92 -10.32 19.12
CA PHE A 363 -23.85 -9.15 19.98
C PHE A 363 -24.78 -8.02 19.53
N TYR A 364 -25.58 -7.48 20.45
CA TYR A 364 -26.53 -6.39 20.19
C TYR A 364 -26.34 -5.22 21.18
N ILE A 365 -26.33 -3.99 20.66
CA ILE A 365 -26.40 -2.74 21.43
C ILE A 365 -27.69 -2.02 21.02
N GLY A 366 -28.51 -1.64 22.00
CA GLY A 366 -29.82 -1.03 21.80
C GLY A 366 -29.76 0.47 21.47
N GLY A 367 -30.85 0.98 20.88
CA GLY A 367 -30.96 2.38 20.48
C GLY A 367 -30.98 3.35 21.66
N GLY A 368 -30.45 4.55 21.48
CA GLY A 368 -30.42 5.60 22.52
C GLY A 368 -29.61 5.26 23.77
N SER A 369 -28.86 4.15 23.75
CA SER A 369 -28.01 3.68 24.84
C SER A 369 -26.53 3.78 24.47
N THR A 370 -25.63 3.68 25.45
CA THR A 370 -24.18 3.67 25.22
C THR A 370 -23.52 2.59 26.06
N LEU A 371 -22.64 1.80 25.43
CA LEU A 371 -21.69 0.91 26.07
C LEU A 371 -20.33 1.60 26.15
N THR A 372 -19.89 1.94 27.36
CA THR A 372 -18.65 2.67 27.60
C THR A 372 -17.63 1.79 28.32
N PHE A 373 -16.52 1.50 27.66
CA PHE A 373 -15.33 0.93 28.28
C PHE A 373 -14.51 2.07 28.89
N GLY A 374 -14.55 2.22 30.21
CA GLY A 374 -14.04 3.41 30.93
C GLY A 374 -12.52 3.49 31.10
N THR A 375 -11.77 2.59 30.45
CA THR A 375 -10.35 2.35 30.68
C THR A 375 -9.67 1.92 29.38
N ALA A 376 -8.37 2.15 29.23
CA ALA A 376 -7.60 1.74 28.04
C ALA A 376 -7.32 0.22 27.94
N ALA A 377 -8.00 -0.61 28.75
CA ALA A 377 -7.91 -2.07 28.66
C ALA A 377 -8.38 -2.54 27.26
N PRO A 378 -7.67 -3.48 26.61
CA PRO A 378 -8.06 -4.00 25.31
C PRO A 378 -9.43 -4.69 25.38
N VAL A 379 -10.29 -4.35 24.43
CA VAL A 379 -11.65 -4.89 24.29
C VAL A 379 -11.67 -5.93 23.16
N SER A 380 -12.14 -7.14 23.47
CA SER A 380 -12.32 -8.22 22.50
C SER A 380 -13.78 -8.64 22.43
N ILE A 381 -14.37 -8.60 21.24
CA ILE A 381 -15.76 -8.97 20.99
C ILE A 381 -15.81 -10.08 19.94
N THR A 382 -16.09 -11.31 20.37
CA THR A 382 -16.40 -12.45 19.49
C THR A 382 -17.91 -12.57 19.37
N ALA A 383 -18.42 -12.54 18.14
CA ALA A 383 -19.85 -12.60 17.85
C ALA A 383 -20.17 -13.64 16.78
N GLN A 384 -21.24 -14.41 16.98
CA GLN A 384 -21.72 -15.40 16.03
C GLN A 384 -23.23 -15.28 15.79
N SER A 385 -23.64 -15.40 14.53
CA SER A 385 -25.01 -15.78 14.16
C SER A 385 -24.95 -17.01 13.24
N LEU A 386 -25.97 -17.87 13.28
CA LEU A 386 -26.08 -19.01 12.34
C LEU A 386 -26.92 -18.69 11.09
N VAL A 387 -27.48 -17.47 10.99
CA VAL A 387 -28.30 -17.04 9.85
C VAL A 387 -27.57 -15.95 9.06
N SER A 388 -27.04 -16.30 7.90
CA SER A 388 -26.24 -15.43 7.03
C SER A 388 -26.93 -14.13 6.57
N ALA A 389 -28.27 -14.10 6.57
CA ALA A 389 -29.06 -12.90 6.27
C ALA A 389 -29.17 -11.92 7.46
N ARG A 390 -28.43 -12.15 8.55
CA ARG A 390 -28.47 -11.36 9.79
C ARG A 390 -27.11 -10.77 10.14
N ARG A 391 -27.14 -9.91 11.15
CA ARG A 391 -25.96 -9.24 11.71
C ARG A 391 -25.42 -10.12 12.83
N ALA A 392 -24.17 -10.57 12.76
CA ALA A 392 -23.50 -11.17 13.91
C ALA A 392 -23.26 -10.11 15.00
N LEU A 393 -22.96 -8.87 14.61
CA LEU A 393 -22.91 -7.71 15.51
C LEU A 393 -23.80 -6.59 14.98
N TRP A 394 -24.76 -6.13 15.80
CA TRP A 394 -25.60 -4.97 15.50
C TRP A 394 -25.47 -3.89 16.58
N ASN A 395 -24.92 -2.73 16.20
CA ASN A 395 -24.83 -1.58 17.07
C ASN A 395 -25.89 -0.52 16.75
N LYS A 396 -26.85 -0.29 17.64
CA LYS A 396 -27.80 0.84 17.55
C LYS A 396 -27.50 2.02 18.47
N GLY A 397 -26.48 1.90 19.32
CA GLY A 397 -26.12 2.91 20.32
C GLY A 397 -24.66 3.36 20.19
N GLY A 398 -24.16 4.05 21.21
CA GLY A 398 -22.72 4.31 21.28
C GLY A 398 -21.95 3.06 21.73
N LEU A 399 -20.85 2.74 21.07
CA LEU A 399 -19.74 1.96 21.63
C LEU A 399 -18.54 2.89 21.77
N ILE A 400 -18.04 3.09 22.99
CA ILE A 400 -16.92 3.99 23.28
C ILE A 400 -15.82 3.22 24.01
N THR A 401 -14.60 3.22 23.47
CA THR A 401 -13.39 2.74 24.18
C THR A 401 -12.19 3.63 23.89
N PRO A 402 -11.41 4.05 24.91
CA PRO A 402 -10.13 4.73 24.70
C PRO A 402 -9.00 3.75 24.37
N GLY A 403 -9.20 2.45 24.59
CA GLY A 403 -8.23 1.39 24.30
C GLY A 403 -8.34 0.83 22.88
N ASN A 404 -7.64 -0.28 22.63
CA ASN A 404 -7.74 -1.04 21.39
C ASN A 404 -9.05 -1.85 21.34
N LEU A 405 -9.61 -2.02 20.14
CA LEU A 405 -10.83 -2.80 19.88
C LEU A 405 -10.56 -3.92 18.87
N SER A 406 -10.89 -5.16 19.24
CA SER A 406 -10.92 -6.31 18.33
C SER A 406 -12.34 -6.85 18.23
N ILE A 407 -12.84 -7.00 17.00
CA ILE A 407 -14.13 -7.61 16.70
C ILE A 407 -13.89 -8.79 15.77
N VAL A 408 -14.41 -9.97 16.15
CA VAL A 408 -14.43 -11.18 15.33
C VAL A 408 -15.87 -11.63 15.16
N ALA A 409 -16.39 -11.52 13.93
CA ALA A 409 -17.73 -11.94 13.55
C ALA A 409 -17.71 -13.21 12.68
N THR A 410 -18.66 -14.10 12.95
CA THR A 410 -18.85 -15.34 12.19
C THR A 410 -20.33 -15.53 11.80
N GLY A 411 -20.57 -15.88 10.53
CA GLY A 411 -21.90 -16.28 10.03
C GLY A 411 -22.94 -15.17 9.89
N GLY A 412 -22.53 -13.90 9.97
CA GLY A 412 -23.40 -12.74 9.76
C GLY A 412 -22.63 -11.42 9.77
N ALA A 413 -23.30 -10.35 9.33
CA ALA A 413 -22.68 -9.04 9.11
C ALA A 413 -22.32 -8.28 10.40
N ILE A 414 -21.42 -7.30 10.29
CA ILE A 414 -21.18 -6.28 11.32
C ILE A 414 -21.81 -4.98 10.83
N ALA A 415 -22.75 -4.41 11.56
CA ALA A 415 -23.40 -3.17 11.11
C ALA A 415 -23.90 -2.25 12.22
N ASP A 416 -23.82 -0.94 11.97
CA ASP A 416 -24.42 0.10 12.80
C ASP A 416 -25.86 0.43 12.39
N ASP A 417 -26.46 1.44 13.04
CA ASP A 417 -27.83 1.88 12.75
C ASP A 417 -27.95 3.40 12.80
N THR A 418 -27.92 4.01 11.61
CA THR A 418 -28.08 5.45 11.41
C THR A 418 -29.44 5.99 11.88
N THR A 419 -30.46 5.15 12.05
CA THR A 419 -31.80 5.58 12.50
C THR A 419 -31.92 5.70 14.02
N HIS A 420 -31.02 5.06 14.78
CA HIS A 420 -31.03 5.04 16.25
C HIS A 420 -29.78 5.68 16.89
N GLY A 421 -28.82 6.14 16.08
CA GLY A 421 -27.58 6.74 16.55
C GLY A 421 -26.47 5.74 16.87
N GLY A 422 -26.44 4.59 16.16
CA GLY A 422 -25.40 3.56 16.35
C GLY A 422 -24.03 4.03 15.87
N TYR A 423 -23.03 4.16 16.75
CA TYR A 423 -21.67 4.59 16.40
C TYR A 423 -20.58 3.87 17.20
N PHE A 424 -19.36 3.87 16.67
CA PHE A 424 -18.13 3.39 17.30
C PHE A 424 -17.15 4.55 17.50
N GLN A 425 -16.66 4.76 18.72
CA GLN A 425 -15.59 5.71 19.02
C GLN A 425 -14.43 4.94 19.68
N VAL A 426 -13.31 4.82 18.95
CA VAL A 426 -12.15 4.02 19.34
C VAL A 426 -10.90 4.89 19.40
N GLY A 427 -10.29 4.99 20.58
CA GLY A 427 -9.04 5.70 20.81
C GLY A 427 -7.80 4.95 20.35
N GLY A 428 -7.77 3.63 20.52
CA GLY A 428 -6.67 2.76 20.12
C GLY A 428 -6.78 2.21 18.69
N THR A 429 -5.98 1.18 18.39
CA THR A 429 -6.08 0.45 17.12
C THR A 429 -7.37 -0.38 17.06
N THR A 430 -7.89 -0.55 15.86
CA THR A 430 -9.12 -1.32 15.60
C THR A 430 -8.84 -2.47 14.64
N SER A 431 -9.33 -3.66 14.96
CA SER A 431 -9.30 -4.82 14.06
C SER A 431 -10.70 -5.40 13.94
N ILE A 432 -11.22 -5.46 12.71
CA ILE A 432 -12.56 -5.97 12.42
C ILE A 432 -12.45 -7.11 11.41
N ASN A 433 -12.69 -8.35 11.87
CA ASN A 433 -12.69 -9.54 11.05
C ASN A 433 -14.11 -10.11 10.98
N SER A 434 -14.69 -10.16 9.78
CA SER A 434 -16.01 -10.68 9.47
C SER A 434 -15.86 -11.86 8.51
N SER A 435 -16.39 -13.03 8.88
CA SER A 435 -16.13 -14.29 8.17
C SER A 435 -17.35 -15.22 8.08
N GLY A 436 -17.31 -16.14 7.11
CA GLY A 436 -18.44 -17.03 6.78
C GLY A 436 -19.44 -16.36 5.83
N ALA A 437 -20.66 -16.90 5.75
CA ALA A 437 -21.71 -16.35 4.90
C ALA A 437 -22.31 -15.07 5.52
N GLY A 438 -22.56 -14.05 4.69
CA GLY A 438 -23.10 -12.76 5.16
C GLY A 438 -22.07 -11.81 5.77
N ASN A 439 -20.77 -12.02 5.52
CA ASN A 439 -19.66 -11.36 6.21
C ASN A 439 -19.37 -9.90 5.79
N ALA A 440 -20.40 -9.11 5.54
CA ALA A 440 -20.27 -7.69 5.24
C ALA A 440 -19.91 -6.85 6.49
N ILE A 441 -19.34 -5.67 6.25
CA ILE A 441 -19.19 -4.58 7.23
C ILE A 441 -19.98 -3.36 6.71
N THR A 442 -20.97 -2.88 7.47
CA THR A 442 -21.81 -1.73 7.12
C THR A 442 -21.84 -0.74 8.28
N LEU A 443 -20.83 0.13 8.36
CA LEU A 443 -20.65 1.13 9.41
C LEU A 443 -20.91 2.53 8.85
N THR A 444 -22.18 2.84 8.55
CA THR A 444 -22.58 4.00 7.75
C THR A 444 -22.89 5.26 8.56
N ASN A 445 -22.81 5.23 9.89
CA ASN A 445 -22.98 6.43 10.70
C ASN A 445 -21.75 7.34 10.63
N SER A 446 -21.95 8.62 10.30
CA SER A 446 -20.88 9.62 10.30
C SER A 446 -20.29 9.85 11.69
N GLY A 447 -21.02 9.55 12.78
CA GLY A 447 -20.53 9.64 14.16
C GLY A 447 -19.49 8.59 14.56
N ASN A 448 -19.15 7.64 13.67
CA ASN A 448 -18.03 6.72 13.85
C ASN A 448 -16.69 7.49 13.88
N ALA A 449 -15.72 7.04 14.69
CA ALA A 449 -14.37 7.57 14.75
C ALA A 449 -13.37 6.48 15.17
N PHE A 450 -12.37 6.24 14.32
CA PHE A 450 -11.31 5.25 14.53
C PHE A 450 -9.95 5.98 14.56
N ASN A 451 -9.48 6.36 15.75
CA ASN A 451 -8.34 7.26 15.90
C ASN A 451 -6.98 6.55 15.80
N GLY A 452 -6.94 5.23 16.03
CA GLY A 452 -5.80 4.38 15.70
C GLY A 452 -6.00 3.60 14.40
N ALA A 453 -4.96 2.91 13.93
CA ALA A 453 -5.02 2.16 12.68
C ALA A 453 -6.13 1.11 12.66
N LEU A 454 -6.90 1.09 11.56
CA LEU A 454 -8.09 0.25 11.35
C LEU A 454 -7.80 -0.87 10.35
N SER A 455 -7.72 -2.11 10.82
CA SER A 455 -7.50 -3.31 9.99
C SER A 455 -8.83 -4.01 9.70
N LEU A 456 -9.08 -4.35 8.44
CA LEU A 456 -10.38 -4.85 7.96
C LEU A 456 -10.22 -6.20 7.22
N THR A 457 -11.03 -7.20 7.60
CA THR A 457 -11.14 -8.47 6.87
C THR A 457 -12.62 -8.79 6.69
N ALA A 458 -13.13 -8.80 5.45
CA ALA A 458 -14.59 -8.89 5.20
C ALA A 458 -14.94 -9.31 3.75
N GLY A 459 -16.24 -9.47 3.50
CA GLY A 459 -16.85 -9.47 2.16
C GLY A 459 -16.94 -8.03 1.63
N ASP A 460 -18.14 -7.52 1.36
CA ASP A 460 -18.35 -6.09 1.10
C ASP A 460 -18.12 -5.26 2.37
N THR A 461 -17.50 -4.09 2.22
CA THR A 461 -17.26 -3.12 3.30
C THR A 461 -17.73 -1.74 2.88
N THR A 462 -18.57 -1.12 3.71
CA THR A 462 -18.95 0.30 3.59
C THR A 462 -18.81 0.96 4.95
N LEU A 463 -17.99 2.01 5.05
CA LEU A 463 -17.63 2.65 6.30
C LEU A 463 -17.53 4.18 6.16
N ALA A 464 -18.28 4.87 7.03
CA ALA A 464 -18.18 6.31 7.25
C ALA A 464 -17.39 6.59 8.55
N SER A 465 -16.71 7.75 8.62
CA SER A 465 -16.01 8.22 9.82
C SER A 465 -15.99 9.76 9.89
N SER A 466 -16.18 10.29 11.09
CA SER A 466 -15.98 11.72 11.44
C SER A 466 -14.51 12.10 11.64
N ALA A 467 -13.63 11.11 11.79
CA ALA A 467 -12.19 11.29 11.96
C ALA A 467 -11.42 10.76 10.73
N PRO A 468 -10.22 11.31 10.41
CA PRO A 468 -9.39 10.81 9.32
C PRO A 468 -9.06 9.33 9.51
N LEU A 469 -9.19 8.52 8.47
CA LEU A 469 -8.92 7.08 8.54
C LEU A 469 -7.45 6.77 8.28
N THR A 470 -6.86 5.90 9.11
CA THR A 470 -5.57 5.24 8.84
C THR A 470 -5.81 3.74 8.67
N LEU A 471 -5.73 3.23 7.44
CA LEU A 471 -5.95 1.81 7.16
C LEU A 471 -4.74 0.96 7.59
N GLY A 472 -4.99 -0.04 8.43
CA GLY A 472 -4.07 -1.13 8.71
C GLY A 472 -4.05 -2.16 7.59
N ALA A 473 -3.33 -3.28 7.80
CA ALA A 473 -3.30 -4.37 6.83
C ALA A 473 -4.72 -4.95 6.66
N SER A 474 -5.24 -4.94 5.44
CA SER A 474 -6.68 -5.17 5.18
C SER A 474 -6.94 -5.98 3.91
N THR A 475 -7.96 -6.85 3.96
CA THR A 475 -8.35 -7.76 2.88
C THR A 475 -9.87 -7.77 2.73
N VAL A 476 -10.37 -7.20 1.64
CA VAL A 476 -11.79 -7.03 1.35
C VAL A 476 -12.17 -7.84 0.11
N GLY A 477 -12.96 -8.90 0.31
CA GLY A 477 -13.36 -9.82 -0.76
C GLY A 477 -14.46 -9.28 -1.67
N GLY A 478 -15.17 -8.23 -1.25
CA GLY A 478 -16.16 -7.49 -2.03
C GLY A 478 -15.68 -6.09 -2.39
N ALA A 479 -16.62 -5.14 -2.48
CA ALA A 479 -16.33 -3.71 -2.64
C ALA A 479 -15.85 -3.07 -1.32
N LEU A 480 -15.05 -2.00 -1.42
CA LEU A 480 -14.60 -1.19 -0.28
C LEU A 480 -15.03 0.27 -0.49
N ASN A 481 -16.08 0.71 0.20
CA ASN A 481 -16.57 2.09 0.15
C ASN A 481 -16.20 2.83 1.44
N LEU A 482 -15.40 3.89 1.35
CA LEU A 482 -14.92 4.67 2.49
C LEU A 482 -15.29 6.15 2.36
N THR A 483 -15.84 6.73 3.44
CA THR A 483 -16.12 8.18 3.56
C THR A 483 -15.51 8.71 4.86
N ALA A 484 -14.49 9.56 4.80
CA ALA A 484 -13.85 10.15 5.98
C ALA A 484 -13.11 11.46 5.64
N PRO A 485 -12.89 12.39 6.58
CA PRO A 485 -12.08 13.59 6.34
C PRO A 485 -10.58 13.26 6.24
N GLY A 486 -10.18 12.66 5.12
CA GLY A 486 -8.83 12.17 4.84
C GLY A 486 -8.71 10.65 5.01
N ILE A 487 -7.98 10.01 4.09
CA ILE A 487 -7.78 8.55 4.06
C ILE A 487 -6.30 8.25 3.81
N THR A 488 -5.66 7.61 4.78
CA THR A 488 -4.23 7.22 4.74
C THR A 488 -4.08 5.73 5.05
N GLN A 489 -2.87 5.18 4.98
CA GLN A 489 -2.61 3.79 5.37
C GLN A 489 -1.24 3.57 6.03
N SER A 490 -1.17 2.50 6.82
CA SER A 490 0.03 1.97 7.48
C SER A 490 0.33 0.52 7.08
N GLY A 491 -0.70 -0.28 6.77
CA GLY A 491 -0.55 -1.62 6.17
C GLY A 491 -0.66 -1.58 4.64
N ALA A 492 -0.78 -2.76 4.01
CA ALA A 492 -1.20 -2.90 2.62
C ALA A 492 -2.70 -3.24 2.55
N VAL A 493 -3.40 -2.82 1.50
CA VAL A 493 -4.84 -3.01 1.33
C VAL A 493 -5.12 -3.79 0.05
N THR A 494 -5.83 -4.91 0.18
CA THR A 494 -6.27 -5.78 -0.93
C THR A 494 -7.78 -5.71 -1.07
N VAL A 495 -8.30 -5.39 -2.26
CA VAL A 495 -9.74 -5.28 -2.55
C VAL A 495 -10.06 -5.98 -3.86
N SER A 496 -10.88 -7.03 -3.81
CA SER A 496 -11.28 -7.79 -5.01
C SER A 496 -12.38 -7.11 -5.83
N GLY A 497 -13.27 -6.34 -5.19
CA GLY A 497 -14.27 -5.51 -5.86
C GLY A 497 -13.78 -4.09 -6.18
N THR A 498 -14.73 -3.18 -6.40
CA THR A 498 -14.45 -1.75 -6.58
C THR A 498 -14.12 -1.10 -5.23
N THR A 499 -13.08 -0.27 -5.22
CA THR A 499 -12.75 0.63 -4.11
C THR A 499 -13.33 2.01 -4.39
N THR A 500 -14.22 2.51 -3.55
CA THR A 500 -14.80 3.86 -3.65
C THR A 500 -14.28 4.68 -2.48
N LEU A 501 -13.61 5.80 -2.76
CA LEU A 501 -13.05 6.68 -1.74
C LEU A 501 -13.69 8.06 -1.82
N ASN A 502 -14.21 8.56 -0.71
CA ASN A 502 -14.58 9.96 -0.52
C ASN A 502 -13.83 10.51 0.68
N SER A 503 -12.96 11.51 0.45
CA SER A 503 -12.12 12.08 1.51
C SER A 503 -12.62 13.43 2.05
N GLY A 504 -13.84 13.87 1.72
CA GLY A 504 -14.45 15.08 2.26
C GLY A 504 -13.65 16.37 1.98
N ASN A 505 -13.02 16.47 0.81
CA ASN A 505 -12.06 17.49 0.40
C ASN A 505 -10.75 17.53 1.22
N ALA A 506 -10.32 16.38 1.74
CA ALA A 506 -8.99 16.16 2.30
C ALA A 506 -8.18 15.15 1.46
N ALA A 507 -6.91 14.92 1.83
CA ALA A 507 -6.01 14.09 1.06
C ALA A 507 -6.29 12.58 1.17
N ILE A 508 -6.02 11.85 0.07
CA ILE A 508 -5.96 10.39 -0.01
C ILE A 508 -4.49 9.99 -0.23
N ALA A 509 -3.91 9.23 0.69
CA ALA A 509 -2.52 8.78 0.62
C ALA A 509 -2.43 7.26 0.81
N LEU A 510 -2.56 6.53 -0.30
CA LEU A 510 -2.60 5.08 -0.35
C LEU A 510 -1.35 4.51 -1.05
N THR A 511 -0.19 4.68 -0.42
CA THR A 511 1.14 4.57 -1.07
C THR A 511 1.91 3.28 -0.78
N ASN A 512 1.33 2.30 -0.08
CA ASN A 512 2.03 1.04 0.17
C ASN A 512 2.15 0.21 -1.13
N ARG A 513 3.37 -0.15 -1.50
CA ARG A 513 3.70 -0.91 -2.70
C ARG A 513 3.06 -2.32 -2.77
N GLY A 514 2.56 -2.84 -1.65
CA GLY A 514 1.81 -4.10 -1.58
C GLY A 514 0.29 -3.98 -1.77
N ASN A 515 -0.25 -2.79 -2.06
CA ASN A 515 -1.68 -2.59 -2.34
C ASN A 515 -2.13 -3.39 -3.57
N ALA A 516 -3.36 -3.91 -3.52
CA ALA A 516 -3.95 -4.71 -4.60
C ALA A 516 -5.45 -4.37 -4.77
N PHE A 517 -5.73 -3.23 -5.40
CA PHE A 517 -7.06 -2.81 -5.84
C PHE A 517 -7.28 -3.21 -7.30
N ASN A 518 -8.42 -3.84 -7.60
CA ASN A 518 -8.81 -4.15 -8.99
C ASN A 518 -9.40 -2.93 -9.71
N ALA A 519 -10.29 -2.19 -9.03
CA ALA A 519 -10.91 -0.98 -9.56
C ALA A 519 -11.01 0.10 -8.47
N LEU A 520 -10.97 1.37 -8.90
CA LEU A 520 -10.99 2.54 -8.02
C LEU A 520 -11.97 3.61 -8.55
N THR A 521 -12.69 4.27 -7.64
CA THR A 521 -13.42 5.52 -7.88
C THR A 521 -13.09 6.48 -6.76
N VAL A 522 -12.83 7.75 -7.09
CA VAL A 522 -12.57 8.81 -6.10
C VAL A 522 -13.58 9.94 -6.27
N ALA A 523 -14.21 10.33 -5.18
CA ALA A 523 -15.08 11.49 -5.08
C ALA A 523 -14.52 12.48 -4.04
N ASP A 524 -14.77 13.77 -4.24
CA ASP A 524 -14.54 14.85 -3.28
C ASP A 524 -13.21 14.76 -2.52
N ALA A 525 -12.08 14.74 -3.25
CA ALA A 525 -10.75 14.74 -2.65
C ALA A 525 -10.05 16.10 -2.78
N ALA A 526 -9.10 16.37 -1.89
CA ALA A 526 -8.00 17.28 -2.19
C ALA A 526 -6.97 16.51 -3.01
N ASP A 527 -5.79 16.24 -2.47
CA ASP A 527 -4.76 15.43 -3.12
C ASP A 527 -5.13 13.94 -3.17
N VAL A 528 -4.67 13.23 -4.20
CA VAL A 528 -4.91 11.79 -4.39
C VAL A 528 -3.60 11.12 -4.81
N ASN A 529 -2.96 10.39 -3.90
CA ASN A 529 -1.72 9.66 -4.17
C ASN A 529 -1.94 8.16 -3.91
N VAL A 530 -2.05 7.35 -4.97
CA VAL A 530 -2.33 5.91 -4.90
C VAL A 530 -1.26 5.11 -5.63
N VAL A 531 -0.67 4.15 -4.93
CA VAL A 531 0.22 3.12 -5.49
C VAL A 531 -0.52 1.78 -5.45
N ASN A 532 -0.43 1.01 -6.54
CA ASN A 532 -1.01 -0.33 -6.69
C ASN A 532 0.05 -1.30 -7.23
N ALA A 533 0.13 -2.52 -6.69
CA ALA A 533 1.11 -3.51 -7.12
C ALA A 533 0.87 -4.01 -8.56
N GLY A 534 -0.40 -4.19 -8.92
CA GLY A 534 -0.84 -4.64 -10.24
C GLY A 534 -1.58 -3.56 -11.04
N ALA A 535 -2.16 -3.98 -12.17
CA ALA A 535 -3.01 -3.15 -13.02
C ALA A 535 -4.19 -2.56 -12.25
N LEU A 536 -4.66 -1.37 -12.66
CA LEU A 536 -5.71 -0.62 -11.97
C LEU A 536 -6.68 0.03 -12.96
N SER A 537 -7.98 -0.21 -12.80
CA SER A 537 -9.04 0.48 -13.55
C SER A 537 -9.69 1.59 -12.70
N VAL A 538 -9.40 2.85 -13.01
CA VAL A 538 -9.94 4.01 -12.28
C VAL A 538 -11.14 4.59 -13.06
N THR A 539 -12.35 4.44 -12.53
CA THR A 539 -13.63 4.66 -13.25
C THR A 539 -14.26 6.04 -13.10
N GLY A 540 -13.69 6.89 -12.25
CA GLY A 540 -14.07 8.28 -12.05
C GLY A 540 -13.22 8.89 -10.94
N LEU A 541 -12.90 10.18 -11.07
CA LEU A 541 -12.03 10.88 -10.12
C LEU A 541 -12.43 12.36 -10.00
N ALA A 542 -12.69 12.84 -8.78
CA ALA A 542 -12.90 14.25 -8.49
C ALA A 542 -11.90 14.72 -7.42
N SER A 543 -11.12 15.75 -7.75
CA SER A 543 -10.04 16.28 -6.92
C SER A 543 -9.93 17.82 -7.04
N THR A 544 -9.54 18.46 -5.92
CA THR A 544 -9.20 19.88 -5.81
C THR A 544 -7.70 20.12 -5.52
N GLY A 545 -6.86 19.09 -5.71
CA GLY A 545 -5.43 19.08 -5.39
C GLY A 545 -4.66 18.17 -6.34
N ASP A 546 -3.44 17.79 -5.97
CA ASP A 546 -2.56 17.02 -6.87
C ASP A 546 -2.97 15.55 -6.95
N VAL A 547 -3.03 15.01 -8.17
CA VAL A 547 -3.43 13.62 -8.44
C VAL A 547 -2.25 12.83 -8.97
N ARG A 548 -1.88 11.77 -8.29
CA ARG A 548 -0.81 10.84 -8.65
C ARG A 548 -1.28 9.40 -8.50
N LEU A 549 -1.34 8.69 -9.63
CA LEU A 549 -1.77 7.30 -9.69
C LEU A 549 -0.64 6.45 -10.30
N THR A 550 -0.21 5.42 -9.58
CA THR A 550 0.93 4.58 -9.95
C THR A 550 0.57 3.09 -9.89
N THR A 551 0.66 2.36 -11.00
CA THR A 551 0.80 0.89 -10.96
C THR A 551 2.28 0.51 -10.99
N LEU A 552 2.68 -0.50 -10.23
CA LEU A 552 4.06 -1.01 -10.23
C LEU A 552 4.31 -2.00 -11.36
N ALA A 553 3.30 -2.81 -11.71
CA ALA A 553 3.25 -3.67 -12.88
C ALA A 553 1.84 -3.66 -13.49
N GLY A 554 1.74 -3.76 -14.82
CA GLY A 554 0.46 -3.80 -15.53
C GLY A 554 -0.21 -2.43 -15.69
N ASP A 555 -1.30 -2.41 -16.45
CA ASP A 555 -1.85 -1.18 -17.03
C ASP A 555 -2.58 -0.28 -16.02
N LEU A 556 -2.48 1.03 -16.23
CA LEU A 556 -3.30 2.04 -15.54
C LEU A 556 -4.38 2.53 -16.51
N THR A 557 -5.60 2.02 -16.35
CA THR A 557 -6.73 2.36 -17.24
C THR A 557 -7.63 3.41 -16.60
N SER A 558 -7.76 4.58 -17.22
CA SER A 558 -8.68 5.65 -16.80
C SER A 558 -9.98 5.60 -17.61
N ARG A 559 -11.13 5.66 -16.92
CA ARG A 559 -12.49 5.64 -17.50
C ARG A 559 -13.39 6.70 -16.86
N GLY A 560 -14.51 6.99 -17.51
CA GLY A 560 -15.54 7.90 -16.99
C GLY A 560 -15.15 9.38 -17.07
N ASN A 561 -15.68 10.18 -16.14
CA ASN A 561 -15.41 11.61 -16.05
C ASN A 561 -14.40 11.87 -14.92
N TRP A 562 -13.38 12.67 -15.21
CA TRP A 562 -12.35 13.07 -14.25
C TRP A 562 -12.30 14.59 -14.16
N SER A 563 -12.18 15.11 -12.95
CA SER A 563 -12.01 16.53 -12.66
C SER A 563 -10.82 16.70 -11.72
N VAL A 564 -9.75 17.31 -12.23
CA VAL A 564 -8.59 17.76 -11.42
C VAL A 564 -8.58 19.28 -11.46
N SER A 565 -9.31 19.86 -10.52
CA SER A 565 -9.21 21.29 -10.23
C SER A 565 -8.08 21.51 -9.22
N GLY A 566 -7.46 22.69 -9.19
CA GLY A 566 -6.54 23.07 -8.12
C GLY A 566 -5.17 22.36 -8.04
N GLY A 567 -4.92 21.29 -8.81
CA GLY A 567 -3.65 20.54 -8.82
C GLY A 567 -3.21 20.01 -10.19
N ASP A 568 -2.05 19.38 -10.22
CA ASP A 568 -1.46 18.70 -11.38
C ASP A 568 -1.86 17.20 -11.41
N LEU A 569 -1.81 16.57 -12.60
CA LEU A 569 -2.17 15.17 -12.80
C LEU A 569 -0.97 14.35 -13.28
N THR A 570 -0.60 13.31 -12.52
CA THR A 570 0.41 12.32 -12.87
C THR A 570 -0.22 10.92 -12.97
N LEU A 571 -0.13 10.31 -14.14
CA LEU A 571 -0.45 8.91 -14.39
C LEU A 571 0.85 8.14 -14.59
N SER A 572 0.99 6.98 -13.98
CA SER A 572 2.20 6.15 -14.06
C SER A 572 1.83 4.67 -14.14
N ALA A 573 2.21 4.03 -15.24
CA ALA A 573 1.99 2.61 -15.46
C ALA A 573 3.29 1.81 -15.38
N GLY A 574 3.25 0.69 -14.65
CA GLY A 574 4.31 -0.31 -14.61
C GLY A 574 5.63 0.12 -13.98
N ALA A 575 5.61 1.08 -13.04
CA ALA A 575 6.76 1.86 -12.56
C ALA A 575 8.00 1.07 -12.07
N ASP A 576 7.88 -0.22 -11.71
CA ASP A 576 9.02 -1.06 -11.32
C ASP A 576 9.82 -1.63 -12.51
N SER A 577 9.30 -1.52 -13.73
CA SER A 577 9.93 -2.15 -14.92
C SER A 577 11.03 -1.26 -15.52
N THR A 578 12.06 -1.90 -16.05
CA THR A 578 13.30 -1.24 -16.46
C THR A 578 13.13 -0.22 -17.60
N ARG A 579 13.70 0.97 -17.41
CA ARG A 579 13.81 2.04 -18.41
C ARG A 579 14.47 1.52 -19.70
N GLY A 580 14.00 2.03 -20.84
CA GLY A 580 14.51 1.70 -22.18
C GLY A 580 13.79 0.53 -22.84
N MET A 581 12.90 -0.16 -22.10
CA MET A 581 12.12 -1.29 -22.60
C MET A 581 10.64 -0.93 -22.72
N ALA A 582 9.97 -1.51 -23.72
CA ALA A 582 8.52 -1.44 -23.92
C ALA A 582 7.72 -2.20 -22.83
N SER A 583 8.37 -3.09 -22.07
CA SER A 583 7.72 -3.95 -21.08
C SER A 583 7.37 -3.21 -19.79
N GLY A 584 6.13 -3.36 -19.32
CA GLY A 584 5.77 -3.10 -17.92
C GLY A 584 4.30 -2.78 -17.65
N GLY A 585 3.54 -2.39 -18.67
CA GLY A 585 2.15 -1.95 -18.56
C GLY A 585 1.99 -0.48 -18.99
N ASP A 586 0.85 -0.16 -19.59
CA ASP A 586 0.61 1.12 -20.25
C ASP A 586 -0.48 1.97 -19.58
N VAL A 587 -0.48 3.28 -19.85
CA VAL A 587 -1.60 4.16 -19.51
C VAL A 587 -2.63 4.09 -20.64
N VAL A 588 -3.83 3.62 -20.31
CA VAL A 588 -4.93 3.41 -21.25
C VAL A 588 -6.02 4.43 -20.95
N ASN A 589 -6.01 5.59 -21.62
CA ASN A 589 -7.01 6.63 -21.38
C ASN A 589 -8.29 6.41 -22.19
N GLN A 590 -9.36 6.12 -21.47
CA GLN A 590 -10.74 6.03 -21.95
C GLN A 590 -11.64 7.07 -21.23
N ALA A 591 -11.04 8.00 -20.47
CA ALA A 591 -11.73 9.01 -19.68
C ALA A 591 -11.79 10.39 -20.35
N THR A 592 -12.85 11.13 -20.01
CA THR A 592 -12.92 12.58 -20.22
C THR A 592 -12.25 13.26 -19.05
N LEU A 593 -11.02 13.73 -19.23
CA LEU A 593 -10.28 14.51 -18.23
C LEU A 593 -10.57 16.00 -18.41
N ALA A 594 -11.14 16.63 -17.39
CA ALA A 594 -11.07 18.07 -17.16
C ALA A 594 -9.93 18.35 -16.16
N VAL A 595 -8.96 19.16 -16.56
CA VAL A 595 -7.83 19.60 -15.73
C VAL A 595 -7.71 21.11 -15.90
N ASP A 596 -7.47 21.85 -14.81
CA ASP A 596 -7.45 23.31 -14.83
C ASP A 596 -6.38 23.89 -15.79
N ALA A 597 -6.67 25.08 -16.33
CA ALA A 597 -5.74 25.79 -17.21
C ALA A 597 -4.44 26.16 -16.46
N GLY A 598 -3.30 25.89 -17.10
CA GLY A 598 -1.98 26.14 -16.51
C GLY A 598 -1.46 25.02 -15.59
N ARG A 599 -2.15 23.88 -15.50
CA ARG A 599 -1.71 22.69 -14.75
C ARG A 599 -1.05 21.64 -15.62
N THR A 600 -0.10 20.92 -15.05
CA THR A 600 0.66 19.87 -15.74
C THR A 600 -0.10 18.56 -15.77
N VAL A 601 -0.09 17.87 -16.91
CA VAL A 601 -0.51 16.48 -17.02
C VAL A 601 0.68 15.65 -17.51
N THR A 602 1.19 14.77 -16.66
CA THR A 602 2.34 13.88 -16.95
C THR A 602 1.89 12.43 -16.98
N VAL A 603 2.27 11.68 -18.02
CA VAL A 603 1.79 10.32 -18.28
C VAL A 603 2.98 9.40 -18.55
N TYR A 604 3.39 8.59 -17.57
CA TYR A 604 4.44 7.58 -17.73
C TYR A 604 3.84 6.24 -18.20
N SER A 605 4.25 5.80 -19.39
CA SER A 605 3.75 4.58 -20.04
C SER A 605 4.89 3.61 -20.41
N GLY A 606 4.56 2.38 -20.82
CA GLY A 606 5.54 1.39 -21.28
C GLY A 606 5.96 1.61 -22.72
N ALA A 607 5.13 1.15 -23.65
CA ALA A 607 5.40 1.07 -25.08
C ALA A 607 4.66 2.14 -25.89
N VAL A 608 5.20 2.54 -27.03
CA VAL A 608 4.56 3.50 -27.94
C VAL A 608 3.28 2.91 -28.55
N ASP A 609 3.37 1.70 -29.11
CA ASP A 609 2.30 1.12 -29.95
C ASP A 609 1.06 0.62 -29.17
N SER A 610 1.18 0.25 -27.90
CA SER A 610 0.06 -0.25 -27.07
C SER A 610 -0.52 0.79 -26.11
N THR A 611 0.10 1.97 -25.97
CA THR A 611 -0.44 3.08 -25.15
C THR A 611 -1.64 3.74 -25.84
N VAL A 612 -2.83 3.60 -25.24
CA VAL A 612 -4.07 4.15 -25.80
C VAL A 612 -4.35 5.56 -25.27
N LEU A 613 -3.93 6.58 -26.03
CA LEU A 613 -4.22 7.99 -25.73
C LEU A 613 -5.61 8.42 -26.25
N GLY A 614 -6.68 7.87 -25.68
CA GLY A 614 -8.05 8.28 -26.01
C GLY A 614 -8.53 9.52 -25.25
N GLY A 615 -9.84 9.81 -25.33
CA GLY A 615 -10.49 10.87 -24.55
C GLY A 615 -9.90 12.27 -24.79
N SER A 616 -9.82 13.10 -23.74
CA SER A 616 -9.22 14.44 -23.85
C SER A 616 -7.69 14.42 -23.92
N LEU A 617 -7.02 13.33 -23.53
CA LEU A 617 -5.58 13.16 -23.76
C LEU A 617 -5.23 13.11 -25.26
N ALA A 618 -6.09 12.52 -26.10
CA ALA A 618 -5.94 12.55 -27.56
C ALA A 618 -5.80 13.98 -28.13
N GLY A 619 -6.57 14.92 -27.59
CA GLY A 619 -6.55 16.33 -28.01
C GLY A 619 -5.39 17.12 -27.40
N ARG A 620 -4.97 16.80 -26.16
CA ARG A 620 -3.84 17.45 -25.48
C ARG A 620 -2.48 16.91 -25.92
N ALA A 621 -2.41 15.71 -26.48
CA ALA A 621 -1.20 15.09 -27.02
C ALA A 621 -1.43 14.63 -28.47
N ALA A 622 -1.82 15.55 -29.33
CA ALA A 622 -1.94 15.29 -30.77
C ALA A 622 -0.57 14.97 -31.40
N ALA A 623 -0.56 14.20 -32.49
CA ALA A 623 0.67 13.86 -33.22
C ALA A 623 1.39 15.13 -33.71
N GLY A 624 2.72 15.18 -33.55
CA GLY A 624 3.57 16.33 -33.87
C GLY A 624 3.53 17.49 -32.86
N SER A 625 2.80 17.37 -31.75
CA SER A 625 2.73 18.40 -30.69
C SER A 625 4.07 18.71 -30.02
N GLY A 626 5.00 17.74 -29.95
CA GLY A 626 6.23 17.84 -29.16
C GLY A 626 6.04 17.52 -27.66
N ASN A 627 4.83 17.08 -27.28
CA ASN A 627 4.49 16.67 -25.91
C ASN A 627 5.02 15.26 -25.56
N PHE A 628 5.54 14.52 -26.54
CA PHE A 628 6.10 13.17 -26.37
C PHE A 628 7.57 13.20 -25.99
N ARG A 629 7.99 12.27 -25.13
CA ARG A 629 9.38 11.99 -24.74
C ARG A 629 9.58 10.49 -24.52
N TYR A 630 10.82 10.03 -24.62
CA TYR A 630 11.19 8.62 -24.65
C TYR A 630 12.33 8.32 -23.67
N ASN A 631 12.57 7.05 -23.35
CA ASN A 631 13.55 6.62 -22.35
C ASN A 631 13.31 7.26 -20.95
N LYS A 632 12.06 7.57 -20.62
CA LYS A 632 11.62 8.21 -19.37
C LYS A 632 10.98 7.21 -18.42
N GLN A 633 11.22 7.35 -17.12
CA GLN A 633 10.53 6.59 -16.06
C GLN A 633 9.86 7.54 -15.07
N ASP A 634 8.99 6.99 -14.23
CA ASP A 634 8.28 7.74 -13.19
C ASP A 634 9.24 8.54 -12.29
N GLY A 635 8.95 9.84 -12.12
CA GLY A 635 9.77 10.80 -11.39
C GLY A 635 10.83 11.53 -12.22
N ASP A 636 11.02 11.21 -13.51
CA ASP A 636 11.90 11.99 -14.38
C ASP A 636 11.33 13.36 -14.73
N ALA A 637 12.18 14.38 -14.77
CA ALA A 637 11.83 15.65 -15.41
C ALA A 637 11.59 15.46 -16.93
N PRO A 638 10.60 16.13 -17.55
CA PRO A 638 10.29 15.99 -18.97
C PRO A 638 11.43 16.28 -19.96
N GLY A 639 12.44 17.07 -19.57
CA GLY A 639 13.61 17.38 -20.38
C GLY A 639 13.59 18.83 -20.88
N ALA A 640 13.85 19.05 -22.16
CA ALA A 640 14.00 20.38 -22.74
C ALA A 640 12.75 21.25 -22.55
N SER A 641 12.97 22.48 -22.09
CA SER A 641 11.94 23.53 -21.93
C SER A 641 11.60 24.17 -23.27
N GLY A 642 10.31 24.46 -23.50
CA GLY A 642 9.85 25.16 -24.71
C GLY A 642 9.58 24.26 -25.92
N ILE A 643 9.68 22.94 -25.77
CA ILE A 643 9.14 21.96 -26.73
C ILE A 643 7.83 21.42 -26.15
N GLY A 644 6.77 21.42 -26.95
CA GLY A 644 5.41 21.07 -26.52
C GLY A 644 4.58 22.27 -26.08
N ASP A 645 3.41 22.00 -25.50
CA ASP A 645 2.49 23.00 -24.93
C ASP A 645 2.91 23.51 -23.53
N GLY A 646 3.89 22.87 -22.91
CA GLY A 646 4.38 23.15 -21.55
C GLY A 646 3.56 22.52 -20.42
N ALA A 647 2.38 21.99 -20.72
CA ALA A 647 1.35 21.54 -19.77
C ALA A 647 0.92 20.06 -19.98
N THR A 648 1.50 19.37 -20.96
CA THR A 648 1.24 17.96 -21.27
C THR A 648 2.54 17.25 -21.61
N TYR A 649 2.82 16.14 -20.92
CA TYR A 649 3.99 15.32 -21.17
C TYR A 649 3.63 13.84 -21.20
N ILE A 650 3.75 13.22 -22.37
CA ILE A 650 3.66 11.77 -22.53
C ILE A 650 5.08 11.20 -22.48
N MET A 651 5.35 10.39 -21.47
CA MET A 651 6.66 9.90 -21.06
C MET A 651 6.74 8.39 -21.32
N TYR A 652 7.32 7.97 -22.45
CA TYR A 652 7.51 6.54 -22.74
C TYR A 652 8.78 6.00 -22.09
N ARG A 653 8.69 4.80 -21.50
CA ARG A 653 9.86 4.03 -21.04
C ARG A 653 10.62 3.40 -22.18
N GLU A 654 9.92 2.98 -23.23
CA GLU A 654 10.52 2.60 -24.50
C GLU A 654 11.43 3.69 -25.08
N ARG A 655 12.45 3.27 -25.84
CA ARG A 655 13.36 4.16 -26.55
C ARG A 655 13.36 3.87 -28.06
N PRO A 656 12.50 4.54 -28.86
CA PRO A 656 12.51 4.40 -30.31
C PRO A 656 13.84 4.82 -30.92
N THR A 657 14.18 4.26 -32.08
CA THR A 657 15.43 4.56 -32.80
C THR A 657 15.18 5.47 -34.00
N VAL A 658 15.87 6.61 -34.05
CA VAL A 658 15.97 7.45 -35.25
C VAL A 658 17.29 7.24 -35.96
N THR A 659 17.23 7.14 -37.29
CA THR A 659 18.41 7.11 -38.15
C THR A 659 18.59 8.46 -38.84
N VAL A 660 19.76 9.07 -38.64
CA VAL A 660 20.22 10.27 -39.34
C VAL A 660 21.02 9.82 -40.56
N THR A 661 20.54 10.15 -41.76
CA THR A 661 21.14 9.75 -43.04
C THR A 661 21.66 10.98 -43.78
N PRO A 662 22.99 11.22 -43.84
CA PRO A 662 23.55 12.36 -44.53
C PRO A 662 23.28 12.36 -46.04
N THR A 663 23.12 13.54 -46.62
CA THR A 663 22.80 13.71 -48.04
C THR A 663 24.09 13.96 -48.84
N ASP A 664 24.83 12.90 -49.20
CA ASP A 664 26.17 12.99 -49.83
C ASP A 664 26.21 13.92 -51.07
N ALA A 665 25.15 13.95 -51.87
CA ALA A 665 25.04 14.81 -53.06
C ALA A 665 24.98 16.31 -52.75
N ALA A 666 24.59 16.69 -51.53
CA ALA A 666 24.63 18.06 -51.01
C ALA A 666 25.86 18.31 -50.12
N ASN A 667 26.38 17.27 -49.48
CA ASN A 667 27.58 17.30 -48.63
C ASN A 667 28.87 17.29 -49.46
N THR A 668 29.01 18.29 -50.33
CA THR A 668 30.16 18.43 -51.22
C THR A 668 30.57 19.90 -51.39
N LYS A 669 31.87 20.14 -51.57
CA LYS A 669 32.37 21.42 -52.10
C LYS A 669 33.41 21.21 -53.19
N VAL A 670 33.67 22.26 -53.97
CA VAL A 670 34.88 22.37 -54.78
C VAL A 670 36.00 22.87 -53.87
N TYR A 671 37.23 22.40 -54.08
CA TYR A 671 38.42 22.89 -53.38
C TYR A 671 38.54 24.42 -53.50
N ASP A 672 38.45 25.12 -52.37
CA ASP A 672 38.54 26.58 -52.26
C ASP A 672 39.86 27.05 -51.61
N GLY A 673 40.72 26.10 -51.21
CA GLY A 673 42.01 26.36 -50.59
C GLY A 673 41.95 26.71 -49.11
N GLY A 674 40.78 26.61 -48.45
CA GLY A 674 40.60 27.01 -47.06
C GLY A 674 39.36 26.40 -46.39
N ALA A 675 38.92 27.04 -45.31
CA ALA A 675 37.74 26.66 -44.52
C ALA A 675 36.65 27.76 -44.50
N ALA A 676 36.76 28.77 -45.37
CA ALA A 676 35.89 29.94 -45.36
C ALA A 676 34.49 29.66 -45.94
N ASN A 677 34.35 28.62 -46.76
CA ASN A 677 33.13 28.27 -47.48
C ASN A 677 32.68 26.83 -47.19
N GLU A 678 32.68 26.42 -45.91
CA GLU A 678 32.04 25.16 -45.51
C GLU A 678 30.51 25.29 -45.64
N PRO A 679 29.83 24.43 -46.42
CA PRO A 679 28.37 24.40 -46.44
C PRO A 679 27.84 23.73 -45.16
N ALA A 680 26.61 24.09 -44.75
CA ALA A 680 25.91 23.36 -43.71
C ALA A 680 25.69 21.90 -44.14
N LEU A 681 25.94 20.95 -43.23
CA LEU A 681 25.88 19.52 -43.53
C LEU A 681 24.42 19.05 -43.61
N ALA A 682 23.97 18.72 -44.82
CA ALA A 682 22.62 18.27 -45.09
C ALA A 682 22.43 16.79 -44.70
N TYR A 683 21.28 16.49 -44.10
CA TYR A 683 20.87 15.14 -43.74
C TYR A 683 19.36 14.98 -43.82
N THR A 684 18.91 13.73 -43.73
CA THR A 684 17.51 13.32 -43.56
C THR A 684 17.38 12.51 -42.27
N VAL A 685 16.17 12.40 -41.74
CA VAL A 685 15.89 11.64 -40.51
C VAL A 685 14.72 10.68 -40.80
N ALA A 686 14.87 9.43 -40.37
CA ALA A 686 13.84 8.40 -40.42
C ALA A 686 13.70 7.69 -39.06
N GLY A 687 12.53 7.10 -38.78
CA GLY A 687 12.25 6.40 -37.50
C GLY A 687 11.59 7.27 -36.43
N GLN A 688 11.15 8.48 -36.78
CA GLN A 688 10.31 9.32 -35.91
C GLN A 688 8.97 8.63 -35.66
N VAL A 689 8.48 8.69 -34.42
CA VAL A 689 7.14 8.21 -34.03
C VAL A 689 6.29 9.39 -33.55
N ASN A 690 4.99 9.16 -33.32
CA ASN A 690 4.04 10.17 -32.82
C ASN A 690 3.99 11.49 -33.62
N GLY A 691 4.45 11.50 -34.87
CA GLY A 691 4.54 12.70 -35.72
C GLY A 691 5.66 13.68 -35.36
N ASP A 692 6.62 13.31 -34.51
CA ASP A 692 7.74 14.16 -34.12
C ASP A 692 8.58 14.59 -35.35
N SER A 693 8.89 15.89 -35.45
CA SER A 693 9.73 16.41 -36.53
C SER A 693 11.22 16.41 -36.16
N ALA A 694 12.10 16.38 -37.17
CA ALA A 694 13.55 16.44 -36.96
C ALA A 694 13.99 17.68 -36.15
N ALA A 695 13.28 18.81 -36.27
CA ALA A 695 13.56 20.05 -35.54
C ALA A 695 13.00 20.10 -34.10
N GLN A 696 12.16 19.12 -33.71
CA GLN A 696 11.79 18.87 -32.31
C GLN A 696 12.69 17.82 -31.67
N ILE A 697 13.20 16.87 -32.46
CA ILE A 697 14.11 15.82 -32.01
C ILE A 697 15.52 16.38 -31.77
N PHE A 698 16.04 17.22 -32.67
CA PHE A 698 17.45 17.59 -32.70
C PHE A 698 17.73 19.10 -32.56
N THR A 699 18.83 19.40 -31.87
CA THR A 699 19.50 20.71 -31.90
C THR A 699 21.00 20.54 -32.14
N GLY A 700 21.68 21.57 -32.66
CA GLY A 700 23.08 21.48 -33.09
C GLY A 700 23.26 20.90 -34.50
N ASP A 701 24.51 20.57 -34.84
CA ASP A 701 24.93 20.25 -36.21
C ASP A 701 25.77 18.96 -36.28
N LEU A 702 25.70 18.27 -37.42
CA LEU A 702 26.67 17.24 -37.77
C LEU A 702 28.09 17.85 -37.87
N THR A 703 29.12 17.02 -37.74
CA THR A 703 30.50 17.42 -38.05
C THR A 703 31.15 16.48 -39.06
N ARG A 704 32.22 16.95 -39.70
CA ARG A 704 33.08 16.15 -40.59
C ARG A 704 34.51 16.07 -40.06
N ALA A 705 35.23 15.04 -40.46
CA ALA A 705 36.67 14.91 -40.20
C ALA A 705 37.45 16.13 -40.75
N THR A 706 38.51 16.53 -40.05
CA THR A 706 39.30 17.71 -40.36
C THR A 706 40.17 17.53 -41.62
N GLY A 707 40.28 18.61 -42.41
CA GLY A 707 41.11 18.66 -43.62
C GLY A 707 40.40 19.36 -44.78
N GLN A 708 41.19 19.81 -45.76
CA GLN A 708 40.72 20.64 -46.88
C GLN A 708 41.27 20.26 -48.26
N ASN A 709 42.01 19.16 -48.37
CA ASN A 709 42.43 18.64 -49.68
C ASN A 709 41.25 17.95 -50.38
N ALA A 710 41.34 17.73 -51.70
CA ALA A 710 40.35 16.91 -52.37
C ALA A 710 40.39 15.47 -51.85
N GLY A 711 39.21 14.88 -51.62
CA GLY A 711 39.07 13.60 -50.94
C GLY A 711 37.71 13.43 -50.24
N SER A 712 37.60 12.37 -49.44
CA SER A 712 36.40 11.99 -48.69
C SER A 712 36.67 12.12 -47.18
N TYR A 713 35.73 12.75 -46.47
CA TYR A 713 35.83 13.06 -45.05
C TYR A 713 34.66 12.43 -44.28
N ALA A 714 34.96 11.53 -43.35
CA ALA A 714 33.95 10.85 -42.55
C ALA A 714 33.07 11.85 -41.78
N LEU A 715 31.77 11.56 -41.69
CA LEU A 715 30.78 12.33 -40.95
C LEU A 715 30.55 11.75 -39.55
N ALA A 716 30.19 12.60 -38.61
CA ALA A 716 29.88 12.25 -37.22
C ALA A 716 28.70 13.10 -36.71
N LEU A 717 28.02 12.63 -35.64
CA LEU A 717 26.89 13.35 -35.05
C LEU A 717 27.27 14.76 -34.53
N GLY A 718 28.53 15.00 -34.17
CA GLY A 718 29.00 16.35 -33.87
C GLY A 718 28.37 16.95 -32.62
N THR A 719 27.65 18.06 -32.78
CA THR A 719 26.83 18.69 -31.73
C THR A 719 25.35 18.35 -31.85
N LEU A 720 24.94 17.55 -32.86
CA LEU A 720 23.57 17.13 -33.10
C LEU A 720 23.06 16.25 -31.94
N ALA A 721 22.35 16.88 -30.99
CA ALA A 721 21.89 16.28 -29.74
C ALA A 721 20.38 16.05 -29.76
N ASP A 722 19.96 14.86 -29.31
CA ASP A 722 18.55 14.51 -29.09
C ASP A 722 17.98 15.26 -27.87
N GLN A 723 16.76 15.77 -28.04
CA GLN A 723 16.03 16.56 -27.04
C GLN A 723 14.80 15.83 -26.46
N LEU A 724 14.35 14.74 -27.09
CA LEU A 724 13.13 14.01 -26.73
C LEU A 724 13.40 12.67 -26.06
N GLY A 725 14.59 12.09 -26.21
CA GLY A 725 15.03 10.85 -25.55
C GLY A 725 15.27 9.66 -26.51
N TYR A 726 15.22 9.88 -27.83
CA TYR A 726 15.41 8.85 -28.85
C TYR A 726 16.78 8.15 -28.77
N GLN A 727 16.87 6.94 -29.33
CA GLN A 727 18.16 6.33 -29.67
C GLN A 727 18.59 6.84 -31.05
N VAL A 728 19.69 7.60 -31.09
CA VAL A 728 20.20 8.23 -32.31
C VAL A 728 21.24 7.34 -32.97
N VAL A 729 21.05 7.01 -34.24
CA VAL A 729 21.99 6.24 -35.08
C VAL A 729 22.37 7.09 -36.29
N LEU A 730 23.67 7.23 -36.57
CA LEU A 730 24.15 7.79 -37.83
C LEU A 730 24.25 6.67 -38.87
N ALA A 731 23.68 6.88 -40.07
CA ALA A 731 23.77 5.91 -41.15
C ALA A 731 25.24 5.69 -41.58
N PRO A 732 25.69 4.43 -41.74
CA PRO A 732 27.07 4.13 -42.13
C PRO A 732 27.33 4.44 -43.60
N ASN A 733 28.60 4.52 -43.97
CA ASN A 733 29.11 4.67 -45.35
C ASN A 733 28.84 6.04 -46.04
N HIS A 734 28.40 7.06 -45.30
CA HIS A 734 28.23 8.44 -45.79
C HIS A 734 29.45 9.33 -45.47
N ALA A 735 29.73 10.32 -46.32
CA ALA A 735 30.92 11.17 -46.18
C ALA A 735 30.80 12.52 -46.90
N PHE A 736 31.48 13.54 -46.37
CA PHE A 736 31.63 14.83 -47.04
C PHE A 736 32.71 14.77 -48.13
N SER A 737 32.42 15.29 -49.32
CA SER A 737 33.30 15.25 -50.49
C SER A 737 33.95 16.60 -50.79
N VAL A 738 35.27 16.64 -50.99
CA VAL A 738 35.95 17.80 -51.56
C VAL A 738 36.44 17.44 -52.96
N THR A 739 35.92 18.13 -53.96
CA THR A 739 36.20 17.88 -55.38
C THR A 739 37.32 18.78 -55.92
N PRO A 740 38.18 18.32 -56.86
CA PRO A 740 39.30 19.11 -57.33
C PRO A 740 38.88 20.35 -58.15
N ALA A 741 39.47 21.51 -57.87
CA ALA A 741 39.17 22.77 -58.55
C ALA A 741 39.69 22.80 -60.00
N PRO A 742 39.00 23.47 -60.94
CA PRO A 742 39.50 23.63 -62.30
C PRO A 742 40.71 24.59 -62.33
N LEU A 743 41.85 24.11 -62.81
CA LEU A 743 43.07 24.92 -63.03
C LEU A 743 43.43 24.92 -64.51
N LEU A 744 43.62 26.09 -65.10
CA LEU A 744 44.17 26.25 -66.44
C LEU A 744 45.63 26.71 -66.34
N VAL A 745 46.54 25.95 -66.96
CA VAL A 745 47.96 26.31 -67.11
C VAL A 745 48.19 26.65 -68.58
N THR A 746 48.42 27.94 -68.86
CA THR A 746 48.66 28.46 -70.20
C THR A 746 50.13 28.79 -70.34
N ALA A 747 50.83 28.25 -71.36
CA ALA A 747 52.20 28.67 -71.61
C ALA A 747 52.20 30.13 -72.11
N ASP A 748 53.13 30.92 -71.60
CA ASP A 748 53.22 32.34 -71.97
C ASP A 748 53.83 32.49 -73.37
N ASN A 749 53.46 33.55 -74.07
CA ASN A 749 54.02 33.84 -75.38
C ASN A 749 55.47 34.32 -75.24
N ALA A 750 56.38 33.72 -76.00
CA ALA A 750 57.81 34.00 -75.97
C ALA A 750 58.32 34.45 -77.34
N THR A 751 59.47 35.13 -77.38
CA THR A 751 60.09 35.58 -78.63
C THR A 751 61.60 35.31 -78.64
N ARG A 752 62.18 35.12 -79.82
CA ARG A 752 63.64 35.13 -80.03
C ARG A 752 64.02 35.50 -81.46
N ALA A 753 65.28 35.83 -81.68
CA ALA A 753 65.85 35.94 -83.02
C ALA A 753 66.19 34.55 -83.60
N ILE A 754 66.17 34.44 -84.94
CA ILE A 754 66.65 33.25 -85.66
C ILE A 754 68.13 32.95 -85.33
N GLY A 755 68.49 31.68 -85.21
CA GLY A 755 69.83 31.24 -84.80
C GLY A 755 70.13 31.33 -83.30
N GLN A 756 69.28 31.98 -82.49
CA GLN A 756 69.36 31.93 -81.03
C GLN A 756 68.66 30.68 -80.47
N GLY A 757 69.10 30.20 -79.31
CA GLY A 757 68.43 29.12 -78.59
C GLY A 757 67.02 29.51 -78.14
N ASN A 758 66.14 28.53 -77.91
CA ASN A 758 64.82 28.80 -77.32
C ASN A 758 64.98 29.46 -75.94
N PRO A 759 64.16 30.48 -75.61
CA PRO A 759 64.16 31.07 -74.28
C PRO A 759 63.63 30.05 -73.24
N ALA A 760 63.87 30.33 -71.96
CA ALA A 760 63.16 29.64 -70.89
C ALA A 760 61.67 30.01 -70.95
N PHE A 761 60.81 29.02 -71.18
CA PHE A 761 59.36 29.21 -71.22
C PHE A 761 58.78 29.34 -69.80
N SER A 762 57.76 30.19 -69.65
CA SER A 762 56.96 30.36 -68.44
C SER A 762 55.50 30.01 -68.70
N ALA A 763 54.69 29.95 -67.64
CA ALA A 763 53.25 29.74 -67.76
C ALA A 763 52.46 30.57 -66.75
N THR A 764 51.35 31.14 -67.21
CA THR A 764 50.31 31.76 -66.39
C THR A 764 49.33 30.69 -65.88
N TYR A 765 48.95 30.81 -64.61
CA TYR A 765 48.06 29.88 -63.91
C TYR A 765 46.73 30.58 -63.57
N THR A 766 45.62 30.12 -64.16
CA THR A 766 44.29 30.71 -63.95
C THR A 766 43.36 29.70 -63.29
N GLY A 767 42.80 30.05 -62.13
CA GLY A 767 41.95 29.15 -61.32
C GLY A 767 42.61 28.63 -60.03
N LEU A 768 43.79 29.15 -59.64
CA LEU A 768 44.31 28.94 -58.29
C LEU A 768 43.40 29.63 -57.26
N VAL A 769 42.99 28.89 -56.23
CA VAL A 769 42.06 29.33 -55.19
C VAL A 769 42.80 29.71 -53.90
N GLY A 770 42.12 30.38 -52.97
CA GLY A 770 42.66 30.69 -51.64
C GLY A 770 43.93 31.56 -51.63
N GLY A 771 44.22 32.30 -52.71
CA GLY A 771 45.46 33.07 -52.86
C GLY A 771 46.73 32.22 -53.07
N GLN A 772 46.58 30.95 -53.44
CA GLN A 772 47.70 30.02 -53.60
C GLN A 772 48.56 30.36 -54.83
N SER A 773 49.87 30.10 -54.73
CA SER A 773 50.81 30.13 -55.85
C SER A 773 51.08 28.70 -56.35
N PRO A 774 51.72 28.50 -57.52
CA PRO A 774 52.08 27.17 -58.00
C PRO A 774 52.90 26.33 -57.01
N GLN A 775 53.61 26.97 -56.07
CA GLN A 775 54.41 26.33 -55.02
C GLN A 775 53.58 25.93 -53.79
N THR A 776 52.47 26.61 -53.50
CA THR A 776 51.59 26.29 -52.35
C THR A 776 50.33 25.52 -52.74
N ALA A 777 50.00 25.46 -54.03
CA ALA A 777 48.82 24.83 -54.60
C ALA A 777 48.81 23.28 -54.64
N ASN A 778 49.74 22.60 -53.96
CA ASN A 778 49.89 21.13 -54.00
C ASN A 778 49.92 20.58 -55.45
N LEU A 779 50.74 21.21 -56.29
CA LEU A 779 51.05 20.73 -57.63
C LEU A 779 52.26 19.80 -57.55
N GLN A 780 52.21 18.70 -58.28
CA GLN A 780 53.19 17.61 -58.26
C GLN A 780 53.71 17.32 -59.67
N GLY A 781 54.84 16.64 -59.77
CA GLY A 781 55.58 16.51 -61.03
C GLY A 781 56.40 17.75 -61.34
N ALA A 782 56.67 17.99 -62.62
CA ALA A 782 57.44 19.14 -63.08
C ALA A 782 56.78 19.73 -64.33
N LEU A 783 56.63 21.06 -64.37
CA LEU A 783 56.13 21.73 -65.56
C LEU A 783 57.17 21.62 -66.67
N ARG A 784 56.74 21.10 -67.82
CA ARG A 784 57.55 20.92 -69.03
C ARG A 784 56.83 21.57 -70.20
N PHE A 785 57.61 22.15 -71.10
CA PHE A 785 57.11 22.79 -72.31
C PHE A 785 57.58 22.01 -73.53
N PHE A 786 56.66 21.74 -74.44
CA PHE A 786 56.91 21.04 -75.69
C PHE A 786 56.69 22.01 -76.85
N THR A 787 57.68 22.11 -77.72
CA THR A 787 57.62 22.91 -78.95
C THR A 787 58.52 22.28 -80.00
N ASP A 788 58.09 22.31 -81.26
CA ASP A 788 58.87 21.77 -82.38
C ASP A 788 59.96 22.75 -82.86
N ALA A 789 60.04 23.93 -82.23
CA ALA A 789 61.07 24.92 -82.50
C ALA A 789 62.43 24.49 -81.94
N SER A 790 63.48 24.60 -82.76
CA SER A 790 64.89 24.39 -82.40
C SER A 790 65.73 25.61 -82.80
N VAL A 791 67.01 25.65 -82.41
CA VAL A 791 67.91 26.78 -82.71
C VAL A 791 67.94 27.17 -84.21
N VAL A 792 67.80 26.19 -85.11
CA VAL A 792 67.77 26.36 -86.57
C VAL A 792 66.39 26.63 -87.18
N SER A 793 65.32 26.71 -86.37
CA SER A 793 63.96 26.95 -86.88
C SER A 793 63.85 28.30 -87.61
N PRO A 794 63.25 28.35 -88.81
CA PRO A 794 62.97 29.58 -89.55
C PRO A 794 62.15 30.62 -88.77
N ALA A 795 62.10 31.84 -89.29
CA ALA A 795 61.21 32.87 -88.77
C ALA A 795 59.74 32.48 -88.95
N GLY A 796 58.92 32.65 -87.90
CA GLY A 796 57.54 32.18 -87.85
C GLY A 796 57.05 31.90 -86.43
N THR A 797 55.79 31.47 -86.32
CA THR A 797 55.12 31.20 -85.04
C THR A 797 55.03 29.69 -84.78
N TYR A 798 55.53 29.25 -83.63
CA TYR A 798 55.56 27.85 -83.20
C TYR A 798 54.72 27.65 -81.94
N THR A 799 53.95 26.57 -81.87
CA THR A 799 53.15 26.22 -80.69
C THR A 799 54.06 25.85 -79.51
N VAL A 800 53.69 26.27 -78.30
CA VAL A 800 54.34 25.90 -77.04
C VAL A 800 53.29 25.28 -76.12
N LEU A 801 53.32 23.96 -75.97
CA LEU A 801 52.33 23.22 -75.16
C LEU A 801 52.92 22.92 -73.76
N PRO A 802 52.31 23.41 -72.66
CA PRO A 802 52.70 23.03 -71.31
C PRO A 802 52.13 21.65 -70.93
N GLY A 803 52.81 20.96 -70.01
CA GLY A 803 52.38 19.67 -69.47
C GLY A 803 53.23 19.20 -68.28
N GLY A 804 52.94 18.02 -67.74
CA GLY A 804 53.78 17.34 -66.76
C GLY A 804 53.48 17.60 -65.27
N LEU A 805 52.51 18.48 -64.96
CA LEU A 805 51.97 18.63 -63.61
C LEU A 805 50.76 17.72 -63.35
N THR A 806 50.62 17.28 -62.11
CA THR A 806 49.44 16.65 -61.53
C THR A 806 49.06 17.35 -60.22
N SER A 807 47.85 17.11 -59.70
CA SER A 807 47.47 17.53 -58.35
C SER A 807 46.28 16.70 -57.89
N ASN A 808 46.18 16.46 -56.57
CA ASN A 808 44.95 15.96 -55.98
C ASN A 808 43.89 17.08 -55.92
N ASN A 809 44.32 18.31 -55.61
CA ASN A 809 43.43 19.43 -55.32
C ASN A 809 42.94 20.17 -56.58
N TYR A 810 43.61 19.99 -57.73
CA TYR A 810 43.28 20.69 -58.96
C TYR A 810 43.12 19.75 -60.17
N ARG A 811 41.99 19.86 -60.87
CA ARG A 811 41.73 19.22 -62.17
C ARG A 811 42.37 20.04 -63.30
N ILE A 812 43.68 19.88 -63.46
CA ILE A 812 44.51 20.65 -64.40
C ILE A 812 44.05 20.45 -65.85
N ARG A 813 43.99 21.56 -66.61
CA ARG A 813 43.93 21.63 -68.07
C ARG A 813 45.10 22.47 -68.57
N TYR A 814 45.53 22.22 -69.81
CA TYR A 814 46.65 22.93 -70.44
C TYR A 814 46.15 23.71 -71.66
N ALA A 815 46.68 24.92 -71.86
CA ALA A 815 46.51 25.72 -73.07
C ALA A 815 47.88 26.09 -73.66
N ALA A 816 47.98 26.06 -74.98
CA ALA A 816 49.23 26.37 -75.67
C ALA A 816 49.47 27.88 -75.77
N GLY A 817 50.72 28.28 -75.57
CA GLY A 817 51.26 29.57 -75.95
C GLY A 817 51.94 29.50 -77.32
N THR A 818 52.62 30.58 -77.69
CA THR A 818 53.35 30.68 -78.96
C THR A 818 54.78 31.20 -78.77
N LEU A 819 55.73 30.61 -79.48
CA LEU A 819 57.07 31.14 -79.68
C LEU A 819 57.10 31.84 -81.05
N SER A 820 57.35 33.15 -81.07
CA SER A 820 57.61 33.89 -82.31
C SER A 820 59.12 34.01 -82.57
N VAL A 821 59.58 33.44 -83.68
CA VAL A 821 60.97 33.54 -84.14
C VAL A 821 61.06 34.68 -85.15
N ALA A 822 61.81 35.73 -84.79
CA ALA A 822 62.02 36.93 -85.61
C ALA A 822 63.29 36.82 -86.48
N PRO A 823 63.30 37.38 -87.70
CA PRO A 823 64.51 37.46 -88.53
C PRO A 823 65.53 38.45 -87.93
N VAL A 824 66.82 38.15 -88.09
CA VAL A 824 67.92 39.08 -87.79
C VAL A 824 68.05 40.09 -88.93
N SER A 825 68.21 41.38 -88.62
CA SER A 825 68.43 42.42 -89.61
C SER A 825 69.88 42.43 -90.12
N LEU A 826 70.07 42.77 -91.41
CA LEU A 826 71.29 42.49 -92.17
C LEU A 826 72.49 43.43 -91.89
N ALA A 827 72.56 44.04 -90.71
CA ALA A 827 73.42 45.19 -90.41
C ALA A 827 74.87 44.86 -89.96
N SER A 828 75.40 43.66 -90.25
CA SER A 828 76.71 43.21 -89.73
C SER A 828 77.43 42.20 -90.64
N ALA A 829 77.76 42.61 -91.86
CA ALA A 829 78.71 41.89 -92.74
C ALA A 829 79.45 42.87 -93.68
N MET A 830 80.74 42.61 -93.95
CA MET A 830 81.77 43.53 -94.53
C MET A 830 82.24 44.61 -93.52
N ALA A 831 83.46 44.64 -92.96
CA ALA A 831 84.83 44.18 -93.32
C ALA A 831 85.53 45.03 -94.42
N GLY A 832 86.80 45.45 -94.31
CA GLY A 832 87.81 45.38 -93.22
C GLY A 832 88.45 46.77 -92.95
N SER A 833 89.66 46.94 -92.41
CA SER A 833 90.75 46.02 -92.01
C SER A 833 91.77 46.72 -91.09
N THR A 834 92.53 45.96 -90.26
CA THR A 834 93.72 46.37 -89.45
C THR A 834 93.51 47.46 -88.38
N ALA A 835 94.17 47.45 -87.20
CA ALA A 835 95.11 46.48 -86.59
C ALA A 835 94.89 46.43 -85.06
N GLY A 836 95.29 45.34 -84.39
CA GLY A 836 95.18 45.20 -82.93
C GLY A 836 95.23 43.76 -82.40
N GLU A 837 96.43 43.18 -82.40
CA GLU A 837 96.88 41.98 -81.65
C GLU A 837 96.15 40.62 -81.78
N GLN A 838 96.95 39.56 -81.65
CA GLN A 838 96.62 38.12 -81.63
C GLN A 838 97.34 37.55 -80.40
N PRO A 839 96.78 36.57 -79.67
CA PRO A 839 96.65 35.19 -80.18
C PRO A 839 95.32 34.51 -79.74
N TYR A 840 95.02 33.22 -79.98
CA TYR A 840 95.88 32.09 -80.39
C TYR A 840 95.19 31.17 -81.41
N LEU A 841 96.04 30.50 -82.21
CA LEU A 841 95.81 29.69 -83.41
C LEU A 841 94.60 28.73 -83.40
N GLY A 842 94.08 28.47 -84.61
CA GLY A 842 93.33 27.26 -84.94
C GLY A 842 94.03 26.40 -86.00
N ALA A 843 93.91 25.09 -85.86
CA ALA A 843 94.11 24.08 -86.91
C ALA A 843 92.98 23.06 -86.73
N VAL A 844 91.80 23.31 -87.32
CA VAL A 844 91.43 22.84 -88.66
C VAL A 844 91.40 21.32 -88.73
N VAL A 845 90.18 20.78 -88.75
CA VAL A 845 89.88 19.45 -89.30
C VAL A 845 90.07 19.57 -90.81
N ASP A 846 91.18 19.04 -91.33
CA ASP A 846 91.39 18.94 -92.78
C ASP A 846 90.89 17.60 -93.34
N MET A 847 90.72 17.58 -94.66
CA MET A 847 90.17 16.55 -95.53
C MET A 847 90.43 15.09 -95.12
N GLN A 848 89.35 14.29 -95.20
CA GLN A 848 89.39 13.03 -95.96
C GLN A 848 88.42 13.02 -97.15
N ALA A 849 88.42 14.12 -97.91
CA ALA A 849 88.02 14.08 -99.30
C ALA A 849 89.09 13.32 -100.13
N LYS A 850 88.94 11.99 -100.21
CA LYS A 850 89.74 11.00 -100.98
C LYS A 850 91.07 10.55 -100.33
N ALA A 851 91.10 9.30 -99.85
CA ALA A 851 92.26 8.38 -99.99
C ALA A 851 91.96 6.89 -99.66
N ARG A 852 90.78 6.34 -100.01
CA ARG A 852 90.57 4.88 -99.96
C ARG A 852 89.83 4.29 -101.17
N LEU A 853 90.32 4.60 -102.36
CA LEU A 853 90.26 3.71 -103.51
C LEU A 853 91.61 3.81 -104.25
N ALA A 854 92.09 2.70 -104.83
CA ALA A 854 93.41 2.61 -105.46
C ALA A 854 93.51 3.49 -106.73
N GLY A 855 94.70 3.89 -107.20
CA GLY A 855 96.08 3.63 -106.74
C GLY A 855 97.07 3.68 -107.93
N PHE A 856 98.39 3.77 -107.67
CA PHE A 856 99.47 3.97 -108.67
C PHE A 856 99.41 5.34 -109.41
N ALA A 857 100.47 5.96 -109.95
CA ALA A 857 101.94 5.86 -109.80
C ALA A 857 102.58 7.05 -110.59
N ALA A 858 103.85 7.49 -110.42
CA ALA A 858 104.84 7.44 -109.32
C ALA A 858 106.07 8.31 -109.72
N ALA A 859 106.99 8.57 -108.77
CA ALA A 859 108.35 9.13 -108.97
C ALA A 859 108.47 10.61 -109.43
N PRO A 860 109.66 11.26 -109.38
CA PRO A 860 110.60 11.35 -108.23
C PRO A 860 111.21 12.76 -107.99
N ASP A 861 112.02 12.88 -106.91
CA ASP A 861 113.15 13.84 -106.72
C ASP A 861 112.84 15.35 -106.52
N PRO A 862 113.78 16.22 -106.08
CA PRO A 862 114.93 16.11 -105.13
C PRO A 862 114.67 16.90 -103.80
N ALA A 863 115.40 16.76 -102.69
CA ALA A 863 116.70 17.38 -102.29
C ALA A 863 116.86 18.89 -102.62
N GLU A 864 117.36 19.82 -101.77
CA GLU A 864 117.83 19.82 -100.36
C GLU A 864 117.59 21.27 -99.78
N GLN A 865 118.20 21.94 -98.77
CA GLN A 865 119.37 21.80 -97.87
C GLN A 865 119.21 22.71 -96.61
N SER A 866 119.87 22.38 -95.47
CA SER A 866 120.03 23.22 -94.22
C SER A 866 118.75 23.60 -93.42
N GLU A 867 118.76 23.90 -92.10
CA GLU A 867 119.84 23.98 -91.10
C GLU A 867 119.36 23.48 -89.69
N THR A 868 120.14 22.59 -89.05
CA THR A 868 120.15 22.17 -87.61
C THR A 868 118.86 22.02 -86.74
N GLY A 869 118.62 20.81 -86.16
CA GLY A 869 117.63 20.59 -85.06
C GLY A 869 117.81 19.32 -84.17
N TRP A 870 117.66 18.11 -84.73
CA TRP A 870 118.08 16.77 -84.20
C TRP A 870 117.40 16.06 -82.97
N ARG A 871 116.68 14.93 -83.27
CA ARG A 871 116.75 13.55 -82.64
C ARG A 871 116.31 13.33 -81.15
N THR A 872 116.16 12.13 -80.51
CA THR A 872 115.83 10.66 -80.77
C THR A 872 115.64 9.95 -79.38
N ALA A 873 115.14 8.71 -79.14
CA ALA A 873 114.21 7.74 -79.77
C ALA A 873 114.13 6.43 -78.89
N ALA A 874 113.35 5.41 -79.30
CA ALA A 874 113.23 4.03 -78.74
C ALA A 874 112.50 3.90 -77.36
N THR A 875 112.02 2.74 -76.85
CA THR A 875 112.06 1.30 -77.26
C THR A 875 110.73 0.55 -76.88
N SER A 876 110.68 -0.79 -76.77
CA SER A 876 109.42 -1.59 -76.89
C SER A 876 109.19 -2.80 -75.93
N PHE A 877 107.90 -3.17 -75.77
CA PHE A 877 107.30 -4.51 -75.47
C PHE A 877 107.17 -5.14 -74.04
N ASN A 878 105.91 -5.36 -73.61
CA ASN A 878 105.26 -6.45 -72.80
C ASN A 878 106.03 -7.23 -71.68
N ARG A 879 105.45 -7.53 -70.50
CA ARG A 879 104.35 -8.53 -70.27
C ARG A 879 103.96 -8.67 -68.76
N SER A 880 102.66 -8.92 -68.42
CA SER A 880 102.11 -9.57 -67.18
C SER A 880 102.37 -8.97 -65.77
N ALA A 881 101.59 -9.20 -64.68
CA ALA A 881 100.17 -9.59 -64.45
C ALA A 881 99.78 -9.55 -62.93
N ALA A 882 98.47 -9.57 -62.62
CA ALA A 882 97.79 -10.06 -61.39
C ALA A 882 97.74 -9.23 -60.05
N ALA A 883 96.59 -9.39 -59.36
CA ALA A 883 96.26 -9.15 -57.93
C ALA A 883 96.28 -7.67 -57.40
N ASP A 884 95.57 -7.27 -56.32
CA ASP A 884 94.63 -7.97 -55.39
C ASP A 884 93.61 -6.98 -54.73
N GLN A 885 92.64 -7.50 -53.94
CA GLN A 885 91.86 -6.96 -52.78
C GLN A 885 91.77 -5.44 -52.47
N SER A 886 90.68 -4.84 -51.95
CA SER A 886 89.63 -5.29 -51.00
C SER A 886 88.33 -4.41 -51.11
N ALA A 887 87.10 -4.92 -50.85
CA ALA A 887 86.30 -4.87 -49.60
C ALA A 887 86.02 -3.45 -49.02
N THR A 888 84.85 -3.03 -48.49
CA THR A 888 83.54 -3.61 -48.05
C THR A 888 82.42 -2.56 -48.27
N GLY A 889 81.09 -2.76 -48.13
CA GLY A 889 80.25 -3.91 -47.77
C GLY A 889 78.79 -3.46 -47.49
N ASP A 890 77.84 -4.41 -47.55
CA ASP A 890 76.43 -4.47 -47.09
C ASP A 890 75.51 -3.23 -46.92
N ARG A 891 74.23 -3.42 -47.32
CA ARG A 891 73.11 -2.49 -47.07
C ARG A 891 71.82 -3.27 -46.77
N PRO A 892 71.36 -3.34 -45.50
CA PRO A 892 70.14 -4.05 -45.12
C PRO A 892 68.86 -3.26 -45.41
N ALA A 893 67.71 -3.91 -45.24
CA ALA A 893 66.39 -3.49 -45.72
C ALA A 893 65.54 -2.73 -44.67
N THR A 894 64.28 -2.47 -45.09
CA THR A 894 63.03 -2.25 -44.32
C THR A 894 62.43 -0.84 -44.27
N GLN A 895 61.08 -0.86 -44.31
CA GLN A 895 60.12 0.25 -44.20
C GLN A 895 60.10 1.25 -45.39
N LYS A 896 58.93 1.72 -45.85
CA LYS A 896 57.56 1.51 -45.34
C LYS A 896 56.55 1.40 -46.49
#